data_AF-A0A5C4S7W7-F1
#
_entry.id   AF-A0A5C4S7W7-F1
#
_cell.length_a   1.000
_cell.length_b   1.000
_cell.length_c   1.000
_cell.angle_alpha   90.00
_cell.angle_beta   90.00
_cell.angle_gamma   90.00
#
_symmetry.space_group_name_H-M   'P 1'
#
loop_
_entity.id
_entity.type
_entity.pdbx_description
1 polymer ?
#
loop_
_entity_poly.entity_id
_entity_poly.type
_entity_poly.pdbx_seq_one_letter_code
_entity_poly.pdbx_strand_id
1 'polypeptide(L)'
;MHMLLVCEEDEVADIVRKVKGRTSRELHRYNNKGMNKEKGISNDPDNDLDNDLNKGFKPLVKSLFEKEGEKSVPLWTQKFGCKEIKDHNQLANTIDYIRNNRLKHNLPPNARSSNIKGKGIDSTTGIDSGIDRGLDSRSDIGKGTSHDLNKGFKPLVHHLAKSSLVKIIDNFTTTVEHAFRTEHKGGFDVVIGNPPYVSANEVKKFSTKEQYNFLKSNYETAKGTVDLYIYFFERGMNILHPNGYLSYITPNRFLSASYGTALREHIIANYEIESIVNYSDKKVFPDASTYPIITVLANRSGMDYDVNSGKFNELTKEFEGKPFPSKRLQIIDKSILGFLLNDKLPITEKVINQSDTLAVAGVINATSTASEADEYSTLINQNSGYKLINTGTIDPYFTTWGREELTDKGAKHLFPYLPKDSETISANRHNLYSSPKIIISKIGLRCEAFYDRNGEYASINTNCIHSFSDDFVPEYLLAWLNSKLYNYTFECLFDGLRMSGGYLLFSAPNLKSTSIKKIDSNKQMAFVPLVRKIEKQILTHLELRSNFIEHFRSKFSIDKPSMKIQNWPELDFNGFLAELTKAKVKLSLEEEAEWMQYFNKKKAEANALKSEIDRIDRKIDQMVYELYGLTHEEIKIVENS
;
A
#
# COMPACT_ATOMS: atom_id res chain seq x y z
N MET A 1 -21.92 22.59 -6.69
CA MET A 1 -21.14 21.38 -6.40
C MET A 1 -21.42 20.35 -7.49
N HIS A 2 -20.58 20.35 -8.51
CA HIS A 2 -20.47 19.31 -9.52
C HIS A 2 -19.49 18.25 -9.02
N MET A 3 -19.91 16.99 -8.98
CA MET A 3 -19.11 15.89 -8.46
C MET A 3 -18.96 14.81 -9.54
N LEU A 4 -17.73 14.38 -9.80
CA LEU A 4 -17.43 13.21 -10.62
C LEU A 4 -17.09 12.03 -9.71
N LEU A 5 -17.71 10.88 -9.95
CA LEU A 5 -17.42 9.61 -9.28
C LEU A 5 -16.79 8.65 -10.30
N VAL A 6 -15.61 8.11 -9.98
CA VAL A 6 -14.93 7.08 -10.78
C VAL A 6 -14.92 5.78 -9.96
N CYS A 7 -15.80 4.85 -10.29
CA CYS A 7 -15.97 3.58 -9.59
C CYS A 7 -16.59 2.54 -10.52
N GLU A 8 -16.65 1.29 -10.09
CA GLU A 8 -17.45 0.28 -10.78
C GLU A 8 -18.95 0.61 -10.69
N GLU A 9 -19.73 0.17 -11.68
CA GLU A 9 -21.14 0.57 -11.80
C GLU A 9 -21.99 0.13 -10.59
N ASP A 10 -21.68 -1.03 -10.02
CA ASP A 10 -22.37 -1.60 -8.86
C ASP A 10 -22.05 -0.88 -7.54
N GLU A 11 -20.93 -0.16 -7.45
CA GLU A 11 -20.52 0.60 -6.26
C GLU A 11 -21.26 1.95 -6.12
N VAL A 12 -21.79 2.48 -7.23
CA VAL A 12 -22.34 3.84 -7.32
C VAL A 12 -23.38 4.13 -6.23
N ALA A 13 -24.33 3.23 -6.03
CA ALA A 13 -25.43 3.46 -5.10
C ALA A 13 -24.98 3.50 -3.64
N ASP A 14 -24.01 2.67 -3.27
CA ASP A 14 -23.47 2.63 -1.91
C ASP A 14 -22.64 3.86 -1.59
N ILE A 15 -21.82 4.31 -2.54
CA ILE A 15 -21.05 5.55 -2.41
C ILE A 15 -22.01 6.75 -2.26
N VAL A 16 -22.99 6.90 -3.17
CA VAL A 16 -23.96 8.00 -3.14
C VAL A 16 -24.78 8.00 -1.83
N ARG A 17 -25.19 6.82 -1.35
CA ARG A 17 -25.88 6.68 -0.06
C ARG A 17 -25.03 7.18 1.11
N LYS A 18 -23.75 6.80 1.16
CA LYS A 18 -22.81 7.26 2.21
C LYS A 18 -22.57 8.76 2.15
N VAL A 19 -22.38 9.32 0.96
CA VAL A 19 -22.22 10.78 0.75
C VAL A 19 -23.42 11.52 1.31
N LYS A 20 -24.65 11.11 0.96
CA LYS A 20 -25.90 11.71 1.50
C LYS A 20 -25.99 11.63 3.01
N GLY A 21 -25.66 10.46 3.58
CA GLY A 21 -25.70 10.25 5.02
C GLY A 21 -24.75 11.19 5.75
N ARG A 22 -23.53 11.36 5.24
CA ARG A 22 -22.53 12.26 5.83
C ARG A 22 -22.89 13.73 5.64
N THR A 23 -23.28 14.16 4.45
CA THR A 23 -23.66 15.57 4.20
C THR A 23 -24.88 15.99 5.02
N SER A 24 -25.85 15.09 5.19
CA SER A 24 -27.02 15.35 6.05
C SER A 24 -26.63 15.51 7.52
N ARG A 25 -25.70 14.67 8.03
CA ARG A 25 -25.18 14.79 9.40
C ARG A 25 -24.41 16.09 9.62
N GLU A 26 -23.54 16.46 8.68
CA GLU A 26 -22.78 17.72 8.77
C GLU A 26 -23.69 18.95 8.69
N LEU A 27 -24.71 18.92 7.82
CA LEU A 27 -25.72 19.97 7.78
C LEU A 27 -26.47 20.09 9.11
N HIS A 28 -26.84 18.96 9.72
CA HIS A 28 -27.46 18.96 11.05
C HIS A 28 -26.53 19.55 12.12
N ARG A 29 -25.24 19.17 12.13
CA ARG A 29 -24.24 19.75 13.04
C ARG A 29 -24.09 21.27 12.84
N TYR A 30 -24.02 21.72 11.59
CA TYR A 30 -23.91 23.14 11.26
C TYR A 30 -25.14 23.94 11.73
N ASN A 31 -26.34 23.43 11.45
CA ASN A 31 -27.58 24.07 11.88
C ASN A 31 -27.72 24.13 13.41
N ASN A 32 -27.28 23.07 14.12
CA ASN A 32 -27.27 23.05 15.59
C ASN A 32 -26.21 24.00 16.19
N LYS A 33 -25.04 24.16 15.55
CA LYS A 33 -24.05 25.18 15.95
C LYS A 33 -24.57 26.61 15.74
N GLY A 34 -25.41 26.84 14.74
CA GLY A 34 -26.08 28.12 14.49
C GLY A 34 -27.08 28.51 15.57
N MET A 35 -27.84 27.55 16.11
CA MET A 35 -28.85 27.81 17.15
C MET A 35 -28.24 28.08 18.55
N ASN A 36 -27.04 27.57 18.84
CA ASN A 36 -26.37 27.78 20.14
C ASN A 36 -25.66 29.15 20.28
N LYS A 37 -25.64 29.99 19.23
CA LYS A 37 -25.17 31.39 19.34
C LYS A 37 -26.24 32.38 19.78
N GLU A 38 -27.53 32.02 19.72
CA GLU A 38 -28.65 32.91 20.08
C GLU A 38 -29.30 32.60 21.44
N LYS A 39 -28.85 31.58 22.15
CA LYS A 39 -29.26 31.34 23.54
C LYS A 39 -28.05 31.12 24.42
N GLY A 40 -27.81 32.07 25.32
CA GLY A 40 -26.84 31.89 26.39
C GLY A 40 -27.23 30.73 27.31
N ILE A 41 -26.16 30.09 27.83
CA ILE A 41 -26.04 29.31 29.07
C ILE A 41 -25.87 27.78 28.94
N SER A 42 -24.79 27.36 29.62
CA SER A 42 -24.36 26.11 30.27
C SER A 42 -23.95 24.87 29.46
N ASN A 43 -22.69 24.51 29.69
CA ASN A 43 -22.03 23.24 29.43
C ASN A 43 -22.65 22.09 30.23
N ASP A 44 -22.92 20.96 29.57
CA ASP A 44 -22.68 19.62 30.14
C ASP A 44 -22.48 18.61 29.00
N PRO A 45 -21.34 17.88 28.90
CA PRO A 45 -21.04 17.00 27.78
C PRO A 45 -21.18 15.52 28.16
N ASP A 46 -22.39 15.05 28.47
CA ASP A 46 -22.65 13.61 28.63
C ASP A 46 -24.16 13.32 28.58
N ASN A 47 -24.72 13.26 27.36
CA ASN A 47 -25.91 12.49 27.01
C ASN A 47 -26.33 12.85 25.58
N ASP A 48 -26.02 11.99 24.61
CA ASP A 48 -26.92 11.64 23.51
C ASP A 48 -26.22 10.63 22.58
N LEU A 49 -26.15 9.40 23.08
CA LEU A 49 -26.01 8.19 22.27
C LEU A 49 -27.38 7.50 22.22
N ASP A 50 -27.75 7.03 21.04
CA ASP A 50 -28.93 6.21 20.74
C ASP A 50 -30.31 6.84 20.95
N ASN A 51 -30.86 7.43 19.88
CA ASN A 51 -32.22 7.17 19.38
C ASN A 51 -32.61 8.12 18.23
N ASP A 52 -32.27 7.79 16.97
CA ASP A 52 -33.19 8.05 15.83
C ASP A 52 -32.67 7.42 14.53
N LEU A 53 -32.69 6.09 14.46
CA LEU A 53 -32.61 5.36 13.20
C LEU A 53 -34.05 5.14 12.70
N ASN A 54 -34.50 5.99 11.74
CA ASN A 54 -35.63 5.80 10.81
C ASN A 54 -36.68 6.93 10.75
N LYS A 55 -36.28 8.18 10.48
CA LYS A 55 -37.16 9.14 9.81
C LYS A 55 -36.42 9.82 8.64
N GLY A 56 -37.04 9.75 7.46
CA GLY A 56 -36.44 10.19 6.20
C GLY A 56 -36.06 11.67 6.20
N PHE A 57 -34.84 11.96 5.73
CA PHE A 57 -34.26 13.31 5.71
C PHE A 57 -34.46 13.98 4.33
N LYS A 58 -34.84 15.27 4.35
CA LYS A 58 -34.92 16.18 3.19
C LYS A 58 -33.60 16.94 2.97
N PRO A 59 -33.18 17.20 1.71
CA PRO A 59 -32.24 18.28 1.36
C PRO A 59 -32.91 19.59 0.91
N LEU A 60 -32.20 20.71 1.09
CA LEU A 60 -32.58 22.12 0.87
C LEU A 60 -32.41 22.61 -0.58
N VAL A 61 -33.31 23.50 -1.02
CA VAL A 61 -32.92 24.78 -1.68
C VAL A 61 -33.86 25.87 -1.16
N LYS A 62 -33.32 26.85 -0.42
CA LYS A 62 -33.97 28.14 -0.14
C LYS A 62 -32.99 29.26 -0.48
N SER A 63 -33.18 29.87 -1.65
CA SER A 63 -32.81 31.25 -2.03
C SER A 63 -33.25 31.39 -3.50
N LEU A 64 -34.19 32.23 -3.92
CA LEU A 64 -34.44 33.64 -3.63
C LEU A 64 -35.94 33.90 -3.90
N PHE A 65 -36.49 34.97 -3.31
CA PHE A 65 -37.86 35.49 -3.43
C PHE A 65 -38.92 34.84 -2.54
N GLU A 66 -39.14 35.44 -1.36
CA GLU A 66 -40.38 35.30 -0.60
C GLU A 66 -41.49 36.15 -1.24
N LYS A 67 -42.71 35.62 -1.29
CA LYS A 67 -43.94 36.42 -1.14
C LYS A 67 -44.80 35.74 -0.09
N GLU A 68 -45.12 36.50 0.95
CA GLU A 68 -45.87 36.10 2.13
C GLU A 68 -47.30 35.63 1.76
N GLY A 69 -47.75 34.53 2.37
CA GLY A 69 -49.19 34.20 2.47
C GLY A 69 -49.63 32.80 1.99
N GLU A 70 -48.82 32.04 1.25
CA GLU A 70 -49.25 30.70 0.79
C GLU A 70 -48.70 29.57 1.67
N LYS A 71 -49.61 28.74 2.23
CA LYS A 71 -49.25 27.48 2.89
C LYS A 71 -48.52 26.58 1.88
N SER A 72 -47.19 26.47 2.00
CA SER A 72 -46.41 25.54 1.19
C SER A 72 -46.68 24.10 1.61
N VAL A 73 -47.45 23.37 0.82
CA VAL A 73 -47.50 21.90 0.92
C VAL A 73 -46.22 21.36 0.28
N PRO A 74 -45.42 20.51 0.95
CA PRO A 74 -44.24 19.91 0.34
C PRO A 74 -44.64 19.11 -0.89
N LEU A 75 -43.93 19.29 -2.01
CA LEU A 75 -44.15 18.59 -3.29
C LEU A 75 -44.01 17.05 -3.22
N TRP A 76 -43.67 16.50 -2.05
CA TRP A 76 -43.35 15.10 -1.82
C TRP A 76 -44.27 14.42 -0.80
N THR A 77 -45.30 15.13 -0.32
CA THR A 77 -46.33 14.55 0.55
C THR A 77 -47.59 14.25 -0.25
N GLN A 78 -47.50 13.28 -1.15
CA GLN A 78 -48.66 12.48 -1.53
C GLN A 78 -48.25 11.01 -1.55
N LYS A 79 -48.97 10.19 -0.78
CA LYS A 79 -48.86 8.73 -0.81
C LYS A 79 -49.20 8.27 -2.23
N PHE A 80 -48.19 7.88 -3.01
CA PHE A 80 -48.45 7.15 -4.24
C PHE A 80 -48.88 5.73 -3.87
N GLY A 81 -50.15 5.43 -4.08
CA GLY A 81 -50.66 4.07 -4.03
C GLY A 81 -50.00 3.25 -5.13
N CYS A 82 -49.37 2.15 -4.76
CA CYS A 82 -48.69 1.20 -5.63
C CYS A 82 -49.66 0.32 -6.45
N LYS A 83 -50.77 0.88 -6.97
CA LYS A 83 -51.70 0.12 -7.80
C LYS A 83 -51.28 0.21 -9.27
N GLU A 84 -50.99 -0.96 -9.82
CA GLU A 84 -50.74 -1.20 -11.25
C GLU A 84 -51.89 -0.67 -12.11
N ILE A 85 -51.57 -0.05 -13.25
CA ILE A 85 -52.55 0.40 -14.24
C ILE A 85 -52.99 -0.84 -15.02
N LYS A 86 -54.25 -1.23 -14.89
CA LYS A 86 -54.74 -2.51 -15.42
C LYS A 86 -55.52 -2.40 -16.72
N ASP A 87 -55.85 -1.18 -17.16
CA ASP A 87 -56.58 -0.95 -18.40
C ASP A 87 -56.26 0.39 -19.06
N HIS A 88 -56.67 0.52 -20.33
CA HIS A 88 -56.39 1.69 -21.17
C HIS A 88 -57.09 2.98 -20.71
N ASN A 89 -58.22 2.90 -20.01
CA ASN A 89 -58.92 4.08 -19.50
C ASN A 89 -58.19 4.68 -18.28
N GLN A 90 -57.63 3.84 -17.42
CA GLN A 90 -56.76 4.29 -16.32
C GLN A 90 -55.48 4.94 -16.84
N LEU A 91 -54.89 4.41 -17.92
CA LEU A 91 -53.73 5.01 -18.57
C LEU A 91 -54.08 6.39 -19.17
N ALA A 92 -55.21 6.49 -19.88
CA ALA A 92 -55.65 7.74 -20.50
C ALA A 92 -55.92 8.84 -19.44
N ASN A 93 -56.64 8.51 -18.37
CA ASN A 93 -56.91 9.44 -17.27
C ASN A 93 -55.63 9.89 -16.55
N THR A 94 -54.64 8.99 -16.42
CA THR A 94 -53.33 9.31 -15.84
C THR A 94 -52.54 10.25 -16.75
N ILE A 95 -52.57 10.03 -18.07
CA ILE A 95 -51.92 10.89 -19.06
C ILE A 95 -52.56 12.28 -19.08
N ASP A 96 -53.89 12.38 -19.04
CA ASP A 96 -54.59 13.66 -19.04
C ASP A 96 -54.41 14.42 -17.72
N TYR A 97 -54.36 13.72 -16.59
CA TYR A 97 -53.97 14.31 -15.32
C TYR A 97 -52.53 14.90 -15.37
N ILE A 98 -51.58 14.19 -15.98
CA ILE A 98 -50.20 14.66 -16.16
C ILE A 98 -50.16 15.88 -17.09
N ARG A 99 -50.89 15.88 -18.21
CA ARG A 99 -50.97 17.04 -19.12
C ARG A 99 -51.56 18.26 -18.44
N ASN A 100 -52.67 18.09 -17.71
CA ASN A 100 -53.34 19.19 -17.01
C ASN A 100 -52.47 19.76 -15.89
N ASN A 101 -51.72 18.93 -15.16
CA ASN A 101 -50.76 19.40 -14.17
C ASN A 101 -49.58 20.16 -14.79
N ARG A 102 -49.07 19.71 -15.95
CA ARG A 102 -47.99 20.41 -16.65
C ARG A 102 -48.42 21.80 -17.15
N LEU A 103 -49.65 21.90 -17.66
CA LEU A 103 -50.26 23.18 -18.05
C LEU A 103 -50.47 24.08 -16.84
N LYS A 104 -50.97 23.54 -15.73
CA LYS A 104 -51.17 24.28 -14.47
C LYS A 104 -49.87 24.86 -13.90
N HIS A 105 -48.73 24.24 -14.17
CA HIS A 105 -47.42 24.64 -13.63
C HIS A 105 -46.48 25.26 -14.70
N ASN A 106 -47.02 25.70 -15.85
CA ASN A 106 -46.27 26.37 -16.94
C ASN A 106 -44.98 25.63 -17.39
N LEU A 107 -45.00 24.30 -17.38
CA LEU A 107 -43.86 23.49 -17.81
C LEU A 107 -43.80 23.39 -19.34
N PRO A 108 -42.62 23.45 -19.97
CA PRO A 108 -42.50 23.42 -21.42
C PRO A 108 -43.10 22.13 -22.02
N PRO A 109 -43.68 22.20 -23.25
CA PRO A 109 -44.22 21.03 -23.91
C PRO A 109 -43.13 19.98 -24.16
N ASN A 110 -43.45 18.72 -23.94
CA ASN A 110 -42.51 17.63 -24.15
C ASN A 110 -42.41 17.33 -25.66
N ALA A 111 -41.25 17.58 -26.28
CA ALA A 111 -41.07 17.45 -27.74
C ALA A 111 -41.27 16.01 -28.29
N ARG A 112 -41.39 15.00 -27.41
CA ARG A 112 -41.65 13.61 -27.78
C ARG A 112 -43.12 13.17 -27.65
N SER A 113 -44.04 13.98 -27.11
CA SER A 113 -45.45 13.59 -26.97
C SER A 113 -46.35 14.01 -28.14
N SER A 114 -45.83 14.75 -29.12
CA SER A 114 -46.57 15.19 -30.32
C SER A 114 -46.70 14.13 -31.41
N ASN A 115 -45.95 13.02 -31.33
CA ASN A 115 -45.96 11.95 -32.33
C ASN A 115 -46.85 10.75 -32.00
N ILE A 116 -47.64 10.80 -30.93
CA ILE A 116 -48.71 9.83 -30.67
C ILE A 116 -50.04 10.50 -31.01
N LYS A 117 -50.22 10.87 -32.28
CA LYS A 117 -51.56 11.08 -32.86
C LYS A 117 -52.09 9.71 -33.26
N GLY A 118 -52.93 9.13 -32.41
CA GLY A 118 -53.76 8.00 -32.78
C GLY A 118 -54.58 8.38 -34.02
N LYS A 119 -54.48 7.58 -35.09
CA LYS A 119 -55.46 7.60 -36.18
C LYS A 119 -56.82 7.29 -35.56
N GLY A 120 -57.73 8.25 -35.62
CA GLY A 120 -59.11 8.07 -35.17
C GLY A 120 -59.92 7.18 -36.10
N ILE A 121 -61.04 6.69 -35.58
CA ILE A 121 -62.40 6.89 -36.11
C ILE A 121 -63.37 6.27 -35.08
N ASP A 122 -64.34 7.11 -34.66
CA ASP A 122 -65.76 6.86 -34.29
C ASP A 122 -66.19 5.56 -33.61
N SER A 123 -67.31 5.48 -32.89
CA SER A 123 -68.23 6.35 -32.16
C SER A 123 -69.31 5.38 -31.65
N THR A 124 -70.11 5.80 -30.67
CA THR A 124 -71.42 5.23 -30.27
C THR A 124 -71.52 3.94 -29.44
N THR A 125 -72.20 4.16 -28.29
CA THR A 125 -73.25 3.34 -27.66
C THR A 125 -72.90 2.02 -26.94
N GLY A 126 -72.98 2.09 -25.61
CA GLY A 126 -74.03 1.40 -24.83
C GLY A 126 -73.88 -0.10 -24.58
N ILE A 127 -73.91 -0.48 -23.30
CA ILE A 127 -74.89 -1.40 -22.68
C ILE A 127 -74.30 -2.01 -21.41
N ASP A 128 -75.15 -1.90 -20.39
CA ASP A 128 -75.11 -2.40 -19.03
C ASP A 128 -75.27 -3.94 -18.96
N SER A 129 -75.00 -4.48 -17.77
CA SER A 129 -75.50 -5.75 -17.19
C SER A 129 -74.48 -6.85 -16.86
N GLY A 130 -74.37 -7.14 -15.56
CA GLY A 130 -74.88 -8.42 -15.07
C GLY A 130 -73.91 -9.47 -14.54
N ILE A 131 -73.84 -9.57 -13.21
CA ILE A 131 -74.26 -10.77 -12.42
C ILE A 131 -73.33 -12.02 -12.41
N ASP A 132 -72.63 -12.17 -11.28
CA ASP A 132 -72.91 -13.18 -10.21
C ASP A 132 -72.19 -14.56 -10.17
N ARG A 133 -72.05 -15.00 -8.90
CA ARG A 133 -71.77 -16.33 -8.30
C ARG A 133 -70.32 -16.79 -8.23
N GLY A 134 -69.80 -17.32 -7.12
CA GLY A 134 -70.32 -17.75 -5.80
C GLY A 134 -69.20 -18.61 -5.16
N LEU A 135 -68.91 -18.47 -3.85
CA LEU A 135 -69.25 -19.43 -2.77
C LEU A 135 -68.67 -20.86 -3.00
N ASP A 136 -68.00 -21.57 -2.09
CA ASP A 136 -67.94 -21.48 -0.63
C ASP A 136 -66.87 -22.43 0.00
N SER A 137 -66.52 -22.12 1.25
CA SER A 137 -66.12 -22.93 2.44
C SER A 137 -65.47 -24.35 2.37
N ARG A 138 -64.39 -24.57 3.17
CA ARG A 138 -64.39 -25.38 4.43
C ARG A 138 -63.00 -25.71 5.04
N SER A 139 -62.86 -25.29 6.31
CA SER A 139 -62.22 -25.84 7.52
C SER A 139 -61.44 -27.19 7.55
N ASP A 140 -60.26 -27.13 8.20
CA ASP A 140 -59.86 -27.82 9.46
C ASP A 140 -58.93 -29.06 9.54
N ILE A 141 -58.03 -28.96 10.56
CA ILE A 141 -57.34 -29.94 11.43
C ILE A 141 -55.94 -30.49 11.05
N GLY A 142 -54.98 -30.30 12.00
CA GLY A 142 -53.85 -31.24 12.23
C GLY A 142 -52.64 -30.67 13.00
N LYS A 143 -52.53 -30.92 14.32
CA LYS A 143 -51.40 -30.59 15.21
C LYS A 143 -50.23 -31.60 15.09
N GLY A 144 -48.99 -31.16 15.32
CA GLY A 144 -47.84 -32.04 15.63
C GLY A 144 -46.53 -31.26 15.82
N THR A 145 -45.89 -31.45 16.98
CA THR A 145 -44.74 -30.70 17.53
C THR A 145 -43.38 -31.26 17.12
N SER A 146 -42.39 -30.39 16.84
CA SER A 146 -41.01 -30.58 17.29
C SER A 146 -40.30 -29.22 17.46
N HIS A 147 -39.69 -29.02 18.62
CA HIS A 147 -38.70 -27.98 18.84
C HIS A 147 -37.44 -28.36 18.06
N ASP A 148 -36.95 -27.46 17.21
CA ASP A 148 -35.54 -27.47 16.83
C ASP A 148 -34.98 -26.05 16.83
N LEU A 149 -34.01 -25.85 17.72
CA LEU A 149 -33.24 -24.65 17.96
C LEU A 149 -32.19 -24.53 16.85
N ASN A 150 -32.48 -23.77 15.79
CA ASN A 150 -31.45 -23.18 14.90
C ASN A 150 -32.10 -22.26 13.85
N LYS A 151 -32.31 -20.97 14.20
CA LYS A 151 -32.49 -19.91 13.20
C LYS A 151 -31.16 -19.19 13.01
N GLY A 152 -30.25 -19.84 12.28
CA GLY A 152 -29.22 -19.12 11.55
C GLY A 152 -29.89 -18.09 10.65
N PHE A 153 -29.41 -16.85 10.71
CA PHE A 153 -29.76 -15.80 9.78
C PHE A 153 -29.48 -16.29 8.35
N LYS A 154 -30.52 -16.71 7.63
CA LYS A 154 -30.49 -16.73 6.16
C LYS A 154 -30.42 -15.27 5.68
N PRO A 155 -29.52 -14.92 4.75
CA PRO A 155 -29.43 -13.56 4.26
C PRO A 155 -30.77 -13.16 3.64
N LEU A 156 -31.36 -12.07 4.15
CA LEU A 156 -32.40 -11.31 3.47
C LEU A 156 -31.76 -10.63 2.25
N VAL A 157 -31.51 -11.38 1.19
CA VAL A 157 -31.41 -10.81 -0.16
C VAL A 157 -32.84 -10.51 -0.59
N HIS A 158 -33.40 -9.44 -0.02
CA HIS A 158 -34.59 -8.84 -0.59
C HIS A 158 -34.12 -8.21 -1.90
N HIS A 159 -34.65 -8.69 -3.03
CA HIS A 159 -34.51 -8.05 -4.32
C HIS A 159 -34.84 -6.55 -4.20
N LEU A 160 -33.82 -5.71 -4.04
CA LEU A 160 -33.91 -4.30 -4.35
C LEU A 160 -34.14 -4.26 -5.86
N ALA A 161 -35.38 -4.00 -6.25
CA ALA A 161 -35.77 -3.93 -7.64
C ALA A 161 -34.80 -2.97 -8.36
N LYS A 162 -34.22 -3.46 -9.48
CA LYS A 162 -33.36 -2.70 -10.42
C LYS A 162 -33.89 -1.28 -10.68
N SER A 163 -35.20 -1.05 -10.60
CA SER A 163 -35.87 0.24 -10.77
C SER A 163 -35.55 1.31 -9.72
N SER A 164 -35.19 0.93 -8.48
CA SER A 164 -34.83 1.90 -7.43
C SER A 164 -33.40 2.39 -7.57
N LEU A 165 -32.49 1.49 -7.92
CA LEU A 165 -31.10 1.77 -8.24
C LEU A 165 -31.00 2.67 -9.48
N VAL A 166 -31.69 2.30 -10.57
CA VAL A 166 -31.75 3.08 -11.81
C VAL A 166 -32.25 4.49 -11.55
N LYS A 167 -33.31 4.66 -10.73
CA LYS A 167 -33.78 6.00 -10.34
C LYS A 167 -32.76 6.79 -9.51
N ILE A 168 -31.96 6.13 -8.67
CA ILE A 168 -30.90 6.82 -7.93
C ILE A 168 -29.76 7.20 -8.88
N ILE A 169 -29.38 6.32 -9.80
CA ILE A 169 -28.38 6.60 -10.84
C ILE A 169 -28.86 7.77 -11.70
N ASP A 170 -30.03 7.68 -12.32
CA ASP A 170 -30.59 8.73 -13.21
C ASP A 170 -30.74 10.11 -12.54
N ASN A 171 -30.98 10.15 -11.22
CA ASN A 171 -31.11 11.41 -10.48
C ASN A 171 -29.76 12.01 -10.05
N PHE A 172 -28.68 11.23 -10.06
CA PHE A 172 -27.37 11.63 -9.53
C PHE A 172 -26.25 11.57 -10.57
N THR A 173 -26.49 10.93 -11.70
CA THR A 173 -25.59 10.91 -12.85
C THR A 173 -26.14 11.81 -13.95
N THR A 174 -25.27 12.11 -14.89
CA THR A 174 -25.64 12.87 -16.07
C THR A 174 -24.96 12.26 -17.28
N THR A 175 -25.40 12.62 -18.49
CA THR A 175 -24.77 12.06 -19.70
C THR A 175 -23.32 12.56 -19.81
N VAL A 176 -22.46 11.82 -20.50
CA VAL A 176 -21.06 12.21 -20.73
C VAL A 176 -21.00 13.58 -21.40
N GLU A 177 -21.86 13.82 -22.39
CA GLU A 177 -21.96 15.10 -23.10
C GLU A 177 -22.35 16.22 -22.13
N HIS A 178 -23.26 15.95 -21.18
CA HIS A 178 -23.64 16.93 -20.18
C HIS A 178 -22.53 17.15 -19.14
N ALA A 179 -21.82 16.12 -18.73
CA ALA A 179 -20.73 16.22 -17.77
C ALA A 179 -19.53 17.01 -18.32
N PHE A 180 -19.28 16.94 -19.64
CA PHE A 180 -18.15 17.56 -20.31
C PHE A 180 -18.55 18.67 -21.29
N ARG A 181 -19.64 19.39 -21.03
CA ARG A 181 -20.05 20.50 -21.91
C ARG A 181 -18.97 21.58 -21.96
N THR A 182 -18.61 21.95 -23.19
CA THR A 182 -17.55 22.93 -23.48
C THR A 182 -17.97 24.38 -23.18
N GLU A 183 -19.27 24.63 -23.01
CA GLU A 183 -19.82 25.94 -22.62
C GLU A 183 -19.46 26.34 -21.17
N HIS A 184 -19.13 25.36 -20.31
CA HIS A 184 -18.69 25.60 -18.95
C HIS A 184 -17.16 25.58 -18.88
N LYS A 185 -16.53 26.74 -18.70
CA LYS A 185 -15.06 26.89 -18.53
C LYS A 185 -14.52 26.33 -17.20
N GLY A 186 -15.29 25.52 -16.47
CA GLY A 186 -15.26 25.51 -15.01
C GLY A 186 -15.19 24.15 -14.32
N GLY A 187 -14.54 23.13 -14.90
CA GLY A 187 -14.15 21.87 -14.23
C GLY A 187 -15.19 21.20 -13.30
N PHE A 188 -14.74 20.28 -12.46
CA PHE A 188 -15.55 19.68 -11.38
C PHE A 188 -15.13 20.27 -10.02
N ASP A 189 -16.10 20.53 -9.14
CA ASP A 189 -15.80 20.96 -7.77
C ASP A 189 -15.17 19.83 -6.96
N VAL A 190 -15.56 18.58 -7.23
CA VAL A 190 -15.03 17.40 -6.56
C VAL A 190 -14.87 16.24 -7.56
N VAL A 191 -13.71 15.59 -7.55
CA VAL A 191 -13.42 14.35 -8.29
C VAL A 191 -13.08 13.26 -7.27
N ILE A 192 -13.93 12.25 -7.13
CA ILE A 192 -13.72 11.13 -6.21
C ILE A 192 -13.61 9.84 -7.01
N GLY A 193 -12.73 8.93 -6.60
CA GLY A 193 -12.68 7.65 -7.29
C GLY A 193 -11.76 6.59 -6.75
N ASN A 194 -11.94 5.39 -7.31
CA ASN A 194 -11.08 4.23 -7.22
C ASN A 194 -10.53 3.93 -8.62
N PRO A 195 -9.42 4.58 -9.04
CA PRO A 195 -8.84 4.32 -10.35
C PRO A 195 -8.43 2.85 -10.52
N PRO A 196 -8.39 2.31 -11.75
CA PRO A 196 -8.03 0.91 -11.99
C PRO A 196 -6.55 0.62 -11.65
N TYR A 197 -6.30 -0.49 -10.93
CA TYR A 197 -4.96 -0.90 -10.48
C TYR A 197 -4.29 -1.84 -11.48
N VAL A 198 -3.95 -1.32 -12.66
CA VAL A 198 -3.27 -2.10 -13.71
C VAL A 198 -1.78 -1.76 -13.72
N SER A 199 -0.93 -2.78 -13.65
CA SER A 199 0.52 -2.60 -13.63
C SER A 199 1.02 -2.07 -14.97
N ALA A 200 2.14 -1.35 -14.95
CA ALA A 200 2.73 -0.77 -16.15
C ALA A 200 3.03 -1.81 -17.27
N ASN A 201 3.40 -3.03 -16.89
CA ASN A 201 3.63 -4.14 -17.82
C ASN A 201 2.33 -4.62 -18.47
N GLU A 202 1.25 -4.71 -17.70
CA GLU A 202 -0.07 -5.09 -18.20
C GLU A 202 -0.64 -4.00 -19.11
N VAL A 203 -0.50 -2.71 -18.74
CA VAL A 203 -0.88 -1.60 -19.62
C VAL A 203 -0.21 -1.76 -20.98
N LYS A 204 1.10 -2.03 -21.02
CA LYS A 204 1.84 -2.25 -22.28
C LYS A 204 1.35 -3.49 -23.05
N LYS A 205 0.99 -4.56 -22.34
CA LYS A 205 0.55 -5.83 -22.94
C LYS A 205 -0.86 -5.75 -23.53
N PHE A 206 -1.77 -5.04 -22.87
CA PHE A 206 -3.19 -4.97 -23.26
C PHE A 206 -3.53 -3.77 -24.15
N SER A 207 -2.65 -2.78 -24.26
CA SER A 207 -2.85 -1.62 -25.15
C SER A 207 -2.35 -1.90 -26.56
N THR A 208 -3.03 -1.36 -27.57
CA THR A 208 -2.43 -1.25 -28.91
C THR A 208 -1.24 -0.29 -28.89
N LYS A 209 -0.34 -0.39 -29.88
CA LYS A 209 0.81 0.52 -30.00
C LYS A 209 0.37 1.99 -30.06
N GLU A 210 -0.75 2.26 -30.75
CA GLU A 210 -1.34 3.59 -30.88
C GLU A 210 -1.88 4.10 -29.54
N GLN A 211 -2.63 3.28 -28.80
CA GLN A 211 -3.14 3.63 -27.48
C GLN A 211 -2.01 3.89 -26.48
N TYR A 212 -0.99 3.04 -26.48
CA TYR A 212 0.17 3.19 -25.60
C TYR A 212 0.95 4.48 -25.92
N ASN A 213 1.14 4.77 -27.20
CA ASN A 213 1.77 6.03 -27.64
C ASN A 213 0.92 7.25 -27.28
N PHE A 214 -0.40 7.18 -27.43
CA PHE A 214 -1.31 8.23 -27.00
C PHE A 214 -1.14 8.54 -25.50
N LEU A 215 -1.16 7.50 -24.66
CA LEU A 215 -0.95 7.67 -23.21
C LEU A 215 0.41 8.31 -22.91
N LYS A 216 1.47 7.91 -23.62
CA LYS A 216 2.82 8.44 -23.40
C LYS A 216 3.00 9.90 -23.83
N SER A 217 2.28 10.34 -24.87
CA SER A 217 2.43 11.68 -25.43
C SER A 217 1.52 12.74 -24.81
N ASN A 218 0.46 12.34 -24.10
CA ASN A 218 -0.57 13.26 -23.60
C ASN A 218 -0.56 13.45 -22.08
N TYR A 219 0.37 12.83 -21.36
CA TYR A 219 0.43 12.86 -19.90
C TYR A 219 1.86 13.14 -19.40
N GLU A 220 2.05 14.29 -18.75
CA GLU A 220 3.35 14.78 -18.28
C GLU A 220 3.88 14.03 -17.06
N THR A 221 2.97 13.55 -16.21
CA THR A 221 3.30 12.81 -14.98
C THR A 221 3.69 11.36 -15.26
N ALA A 222 3.41 10.86 -16.46
CA ALA A 222 3.63 9.47 -16.87
C ALA A 222 5.02 9.22 -17.51
N LYS A 223 6.09 9.69 -16.87
CA LYS A 223 7.48 9.51 -17.36
C LYS A 223 7.97 8.08 -17.15
N GLY A 224 8.44 7.44 -18.23
CA GLY A 224 8.89 6.04 -18.20
C GLY A 224 7.72 5.05 -18.14
N THR A 225 7.90 3.88 -17.53
CA THR A 225 6.85 2.84 -17.45
C THR A 225 6.12 2.98 -16.12
N VAL A 226 4.87 3.45 -16.15
CA VAL A 226 4.06 3.80 -14.97
C VAL A 226 2.78 2.96 -14.90
N ASP A 227 2.26 2.75 -13.70
CA ASP A 227 0.98 2.08 -13.47
C ASP A 227 -0.20 2.95 -13.93
N LEU A 228 -1.34 2.33 -14.27
CA LEU A 228 -2.46 3.01 -14.92
C LEU A 228 -3.05 4.16 -14.08
N TYR A 229 -3.10 4.00 -12.76
CA TYR A 229 -3.66 5.02 -11.86
C TYR A 229 -2.89 6.35 -11.89
N ILE A 230 -1.63 6.37 -12.35
CA ILE A 230 -0.85 7.61 -12.52
C ILE A 230 -1.48 8.51 -13.59
N TYR A 231 -1.93 7.94 -14.71
CA TYR A 231 -2.65 8.69 -15.74
C TYR A 231 -3.99 9.23 -15.22
N PHE A 232 -4.66 8.47 -14.36
CA PHE A 232 -5.92 8.90 -13.74
C PHE A 232 -5.72 10.08 -12.81
N PHE A 233 -4.64 10.12 -12.01
CA PHE A 233 -4.31 11.28 -11.20
C PHE A 233 -4.24 12.55 -12.06
N GLU A 234 -3.42 12.55 -13.11
CA GLU A 234 -3.29 13.71 -14.00
C GLU A 234 -4.60 14.05 -14.71
N ARG A 235 -5.36 13.04 -15.17
CA ARG A 235 -6.68 13.28 -15.77
C ARG A 235 -7.65 13.94 -14.78
N GLY A 236 -7.72 13.43 -13.55
CA GLY A 236 -8.58 13.95 -12.49
C GLY A 236 -8.21 15.37 -12.07
N MET A 237 -6.90 15.65 -11.99
CA MET A 237 -6.34 16.97 -11.74
C MET A 237 -6.68 17.97 -12.86
N ASN A 238 -6.57 17.56 -14.13
CA ASN A 238 -6.85 18.41 -15.30
C ASN A 238 -8.32 18.80 -15.48
N ILE A 239 -9.25 18.02 -14.96
CA ILE A 239 -10.70 18.30 -15.03
C ILE A 239 -11.22 18.98 -13.76
N LEU A 240 -10.37 19.24 -12.78
CA LEU A 240 -10.75 19.84 -11.51
C LEU A 240 -10.91 21.36 -11.65
N HIS A 241 -11.99 21.93 -11.15
CA HIS A 241 -12.17 23.38 -11.06
C HIS A 241 -11.14 23.97 -10.07
N PRO A 242 -10.72 25.24 -10.22
CA PRO A 242 -9.96 25.93 -9.19
C PRO A 242 -10.63 25.87 -7.80
N ASN A 243 -9.87 25.59 -6.75
CA ASN A 243 -10.36 25.29 -5.39
C ASN A 243 -11.21 24.00 -5.27
N GLY A 244 -11.28 23.18 -6.31
CA GLY A 244 -11.90 21.86 -6.25
C GLY A 244 -11.03 20.83 -5.53
N TYR A 245 -11.61 19.67 -5.20
CA TYR A 245 -10.91 18.59 -4.49
C TYR A 245 -10.87 17.30 -5.29
N LEU A 246 -9.72 16.64 -5.33
CA LEU A 246 -9.55 15.27 -5.82
C LEU A 246 -9.39 14.33 -4.63
N SER A 247 -10.09 13.20 -4.62
CA SER A 247 -9.95 12.16 -3.61
C SER A 247 -9.89 10.78 -4.26
N TYR A 248 -8.70 10.19 -4.33
CA TYR A 248 -8.50 8.87 -4.92
C TYR A 248 -8.00 7.84 -3.91
N ILE A 249 -8.58 6.63 -3.97
CA ILE A 249 -8.02 5.45 -3.35
C ILE A 249 -7.12 4.71 -4.35
N THR A 250 -5.83 4.61 -4.06
CA THR A 250 -4.82 4.00 -4.96
C THR A 250 -3.74 3.26 -4.17
N PRO A 251 -2.93 2.39 -4.81
CA PRO A 251 -1.76 1.82 -4.16
C PRO A 251 -0.76 2.91 -3.75
N ASN A 252 -0.16 2.77 -2.57
CA ASN A 252 0.78 3.74 -2.00
C ASN A 252 2.13 3.86 -2.71
N ARG A 253 2.41 2.98 -3.68
CA ARG A 253 3.73 2.83 -4.33
C ARG A 253 4.22 4.11 -5.00
N PHE A 254 3.32 4.95 -5.53
CA PHE A 254 3.73 6.21 -6.15
C PHE A 254 4.35 7.20 -5.16
N LEU A 255 4.21 7.03 -3.84
CA LEU A 255 4.85 7.90 -2.85
C LEU A 255 6.37 7.73 -2.80
N SER A 256 6.88 6.55 -3.16
CA SER A 256 8.30 6.21 -3.04
C SER A 256 8.95 5.73 -4.34
N ALA A 257 8.18 5.18 -5.29
CA ALA A 257 8.74 4.59 -6.50
C ALA A 257 9.32 5.65 -7.45
N SER A 258 10.40 5.31 -8.15
CA SER A 258 11.04 6.21 -9.12
C SER A 258 10.08 6.64 -10.24
N TYR A 259 9.19 5.75 -10.69
CA TYR A 259 8.21 6.06 -11.73
C TYR A 259 7.17 7.10 -11.28
N GLY A 260 6.95 7.28 -9.97
CA GLY A 260 6.01 8.26 -9.41
C GLY A 260 6.59 9.66 -9.26
N THR A 261 7.89 9.86 -9.55
CA THR A 261 8.59 11.14 -9.30
C THR A 261 7.91 12.32 -9.98
N ALA A 262 7.59 12.20 -11.27
CA ALA A 262 6.95 13.27 -12.02
C ALA A 262 5.55 13.61 -11.49
N LEU A 263 4.78 12.60 -11.02
CA LEU A 263 3.50 12.84 -10.37
C LEU A 263 3.67 13.60 -9.05
N ARG A 264 4.61 13.18 -8.20
CA ARG A 264 4.85 13.84 -6.90
C ARG A 264 5.31 15.29 -7.07
N GLU A 265 6.22 15.54 -8.01
CA GLU A 265 6.67 16.90 -8.37
C GLU A 265 5.50 17.75 -8.87
N HIS A 266 4.66 17.19 -9.75
CA HIS A 266 3.49 17.90 -10.28
C HIS A 266 2.45 18.21 -9.19
N ILE A 267 2.22 17.28 -8.26
CA ILE A 267 1.34 17.49 -7.10
C ILE A 267 1.90 18.63 -6.23
N ILE A 268 3.16 18.54 -5.79
CA ILE A 268 3.78 19.53 -4.90
C ILE A 268 3.81 20.94 -5.53
N ALA A 269 3.99 21.02 -6.85
CA ALA A 269 4.07 22.30 -7.55
C ALA A 269 2.72 22.99 -7.76
N ASN A 270 1.64 22.22 -7.94
CA ASN A 270 0.36 22.75 -8.45
C ASN A 270 -0.84 22.53 -7.52
N TYR A 271 -0.71 21.67 -6.51
CA TYR A 271 -1.80 21.23 -5.65
C TYR A 271 -1.40 21.24 -4.17
N GLU A 272 -2.38 21.42 -3.29
CA GLU A 272 -2.20 21.20 -1.85
C GLU A 272 -2.58 19.77 -1.48
N ILE A 273 -1.71 19.07 -0.75
CA ILE A 273 -2.03 17.76 -0.17
C ILE A 273 -2.80 17.96 1.14
N GLU A 274 -4.12 17.86 1.07
CA GLU A 274 -4.99 17.97 2.25
C GLU A 274 -4.78 16.79 3.21
N SER A 275 -4.81 15.57 2.65
CA SER A 275 -4.57 14.38 3.46
C SER A 275 -4.07 13.15 2.70
N ILE A 276 -3.30 12.33 3.39
CA ILE A 276 -2.96 10.95 3.03
C ILE A 276 -3.46 10.03 4.15
N VAL A 277 -4.44 9.20 3.83
CA VAL A 277 -4.98 8.21 4.78
C VAL A 277 -4.49 6.82 4.40
N ASN A 278 -3.70 6.22 5.28
CA ASN A 278 -3.11 4.91 5.06
C ASN A 278 -4.04 3.77 5.50
N TYR A 279 -4.34 2.87 4.56
CA TYR A 279 -5.11 1.63 4.75
C TYR A 279 -4.27 0.39 4.41
N SER A 280 -2.95 0.52 4.28
CA SER A 280 -2.06 -0.54 3.81
C SER A 280 -1.99 -1.75 4.73
N ASP A 281 -2.34 -1.60 6.01
CA ASP A 281 -2.41 -2.66 7.01
C ASP A 281 -3.81 -3.31 7.08
N LYS A 282 -4.75 -2.88 6.23
CA LYS A 282 -6.14 -3.31 6.25
C LYS A 282 -6.47 -4.16 5.03
N LYS A 283 -7.34 -5.17 5.23
CA LYS A 283 -7.92 -5.93 4.13
C LYS A 283 -9.11 -5.17 3.54
N VAL A 284 -8.82 -4.07 2.84
CA VAL A 284 -9.84 -3.21 2.21
C VAL A 284 -10.55 -3.95 1.07
N PHE A 285 -9.77 -4.64 0.22
CA PHE A 285 -10.27 -5.37 -0.93
C PHE A 285 -10.15 -6.88 -0.66
N PRO A 286 -11.24 -7.66 -0.72
CA PRO A 286 -11.22 -9.09 -0.40
C PRO A 286 -10.28 -9.90 -1.31
N ASP A 287 -10.24 -9.54 -2.59
CA ASP A 287 -9.62 -10.31 -3.67
C ASP A 287 -8.29 -9.71 -4.15
N ALA A 288 -7.82 -8.61 -3.57
CA ALA A 288 -6.61 -7.91 -3.99
C ALA A 288 -5.62 -7.70 -2.84
N SER A 289 -4.42 -8.25 -2.97
CA SER A 289 -3.29 -7.96 -2.07
C SER A 289 -2.66 -6.62 -2.48
N THR A 290 -3.24 -5.53 -2.00
CA THR A 290 -2.80 -4.16 -2.31
C THR A 290 -2.52 -3.38 -1.04
N TYR A 291 -1.77 -2.28 -1.16
CA TYR A 291 -1.47 -1.36 -0.07
C TYR A 291 -2.17 -0.01 -0.32
N PRO A 292 -3.49 0.08 -0.11
CA PRO A 292 -4.26 1.25 -0.49
C PRO A 292 -4.02 2.44 0.43
N ILE A 293 -4.01 3.63 -0.16
CA ILE A 293 -4.09 4.91 0.52
C ILE A 293 -5.19 5.75 -0.13
N ILE A 294 -5.82 6.62 0.66
CA ILE A 294 -6.66 7.70 0.13
C ILE A 294 -5.82 8.96 0.06
N THR A 295 -5.68 9.53 -1.13
CA THR A 295 -5.01 10.81 -1.37
C THR A 295 -6.05 11.87 -1.65
N VAL A 296 -6.06 12.93 -0.84
CA VAL A 296 -6.93 14.10 -1.02
C VAL A 296 -6.08 15.30 -1.40
N LEU A 297 -6.35 15.88 -2.58
CA LEU A 297 -5.69 17.06 -3.11
C LEU A 297 -6.68 18.20 -3.27
N ALA A 298 -6.26 19.44 -3.02
CA ALA A 298 -7.01 20.64 -3.37
C ALA A 298 -6.34 21.37 -4.55
N ASN A 299 -7.15 21.81 -5.52
CA ASN A 299 -6.70 22.57 -6.69
C ASN A 299 -6.45 24.03 -6.35
N ARG A 300 -5.43 24.25 -5.53
CA ARG A 300 -4.91 25.56 -5.16
C ARG A 300 -3.42 25.41 -4.95
N SER A 301 -2.70 26.50 -5.15
CA SER A 301 -1.26 26.57 -4.94
C SER A 301 -0.97 27.50 -3.75
N GLY A 302 -0.95 26.91 -2.55
CA GLY A 302 -0.45 27.56 -1.34
C GLY A 302 0.97 27.11 -1.03
N MET A 303 1.82 28.05 -0.60
CA MET A 303 3.17 27.71 -0.10
C MET A 303 3.15 27.25 1.35
N ASP A 304 2.09 27.55 2.11
CA ASP A 304 1.98 27.26 3.53
C ASP A 304 0.59 26.71 3.84
N TYR A 305 0.54 25.42 4.16
CA TYR A 305 -0.65 24.69 4.55
C TYR A 305 -0.26 23.47 5.38
N ASP A 306 -1.21 22.93 6.14
CA ASP A 306 -0.99 21.69 6.89
C ASP A 306 -1.38 20.48 6.05
N VAL A 307 -0.49 19.49 6.01
CA VAL A 307 -0.73 18.18 5.42
C VAL A 307 -1.15 17.22 6.53
N ASN A 308 -2.31 16.58 6.39
CA ASN A 308 -2.75 15.57 7.35
C ASN A 308 -2.36 14.17 6.88
N SER A 309 -1.41 13.53 7.56
CA SER A 309 -1.02 12.14 7.27
C SER A 309 -1.31 11.26 8.47
N GLY A 310 -1.81 10.04 8.21
CA GLY A 310 -2.19 9.12 9.27
C GLY A 310 -2.78 7.81 8.80
N LYS A 311 -3.35 7.07 9.74
CA LYS A 311 -4.02 5.78 9.48
C LYS A 311 -5.50 5.89 9.78
N PHE A 312 -6.28 4.96 9.22
CA PHE A 312 -7.67 4.81 9.61
C PHE A 312 -7.80 3.83 10.78
N ASN A 313 -8.44 4.27 11.87
CA ASN A 313 -8.75 3.42 13.01
C ASN A 313 -10.10 2.73 12.82
N GLU A 314 -10.09 1.40 12.76
CA GLU A 314 -11.30 0.59 12.53
C GLU A 314 -12.23 0.51 13.73
N LEU A 315 -11.71 0.70 14.95
CA LEU A 315 -12.48 0.70 16.19
C LEU A 315 -13.25 2.01 16.34
N THR A 316 -12.56 3.14 16.21
CA THR A 316 -13.17 4.48 16.34
C THR A 316 -13.91 4.90 15.08
N LYS A 317 -13.60 4.28 13.92
CA LYS A 317 -14.05 4.69 12.58
C LYS A 317 -13.62 6.11 12.20
N GLU A 318 -12.50 6.57 12.76
CA GLU A 318 -11.95 7.90 12.55
C GLU A 318 -10.56 7.85 11.91
N PHE A 319 -10.18 8.98 11.32
CA PHE A 319 -8.84 9.20 10.82
C PHE A 319 -7.95 9.63 11.98
N GLU A 320 -6.86 8.88 12.21
CA GLU A 320 -5.84 9.18 13.19
C GLU A 320 -4.60 9.67 12.46
N GLY A 321 -4.54 10.99 12.25
CA GLY A 321 -3.41 11.64 11.63
C GLY A 321 -2.88 12.80 12.44
N LYS A 322 -1.65 13.19 12.09
CA LYS A 322 -0.99 14.36 12.66
C LYS A 322 -0.79 15.38 11.55
N PRO A 323 -1.27 16.63 11.70
CA PRO A 323 -0.95 17.69 10.76
C PRO A 323 0.54 18.00 10.84
N PHE A 324 1.15 18.31 9.70
CA PHE A 324 2.47 18.89 9.65
C PHE A 324 2.59 19.91 8.51
N PRO A 325 3.52 20.88 8.61
CA PRO A 325 3.66 21.92 7.59
C PRO A 325 4.09 21.38 6.22
N SER A 326 3.47 21.87 5.14
CA SER A 326 3.75 21.48 3.75
C SER A 326 5.20 21.66 3.31
N LYS A 327 5.96 22.59 3.93
CA LYS A 327 7.42 22.73 3.75
C LYS A 327 8.18 21.41 3.94
N ARG A 328 7.65 20.47 4.72
CA ARG A 328 8.26 19.15 4.93
C ARG A 328 8.22 18.24 3.70
N LEU A 329 7.32 18.49 2.75
CA LEU A 329 7.23 17.74 1.49
C LEU A 329 8.50 17.89 0.63
N GLN A 330 9.31 18.91 0.90
CA GLN A 330 10.55 19.23 0.17
C GLN A 330 11.82 18.91 0.97
N ILE A 331 11.73 18.32 2.17
CA ILE A 331 12.92 17.95 2.97
C ILE A 331 13.80 16.94 2.22
N ILE A 332 13.19 16.08 1.42
CA ILE A 332 13.87 14.96 0.77
C ILE A 332 13.97 15.25 -0.73
N ASP A 333 15.19 15.10 -1.26
CA ASP A 333 15.46 15.17 -2.70
C ASP A 333 14.53 14.25 -3.51
N LYS A 334 14.20 14.70 -4.73
CA LYS A 334 13.32 13.97 -5.68
C LYS A 334 11.88 13.75 -5.18
N SER A 335 11.42 14.61 -4.27
CA SER A 335 10.03 14.62 -3.82
C SER A 335 9.58 13.26 -3.29
N ILE A 336 10.42 12.53 -2.55
CA ILE A 336 10.06 11.22 -1.99
C ILE A 336 9.10 11.45 -0.82
N LEU A 337 7.89 10.89 -0.91
CA LEU A 337 6.80 11.11 0.04
C LEU A 337 6.44 9.86 0.86
N GLY A 338 7.29 8.83 0.87
CA GLY A 338 7.04 7.60 1.63
C GLY A 338 6.89 7.82 3.13
N PHE A 339 7.46 8.91 3.66
CA PHE A 339 7.35 9.28 5.07
C PHE A 339 5.92 9.63 5.47
N LEU A 340 5.02 9.90 4.51
CA LEU A 340 3.58 10.12 4.75
C LEU A 340 2.84 8.84 5.16
N LEU A 341 3.52 7.71 5.30
CA LEU A 341 2.93 6.42 5.69
C LEU A 341 3.26 6.03 7.13
N ASN A 342 4.21 6.73 7.77
CA ASN A 342 4.78 6.38 9.06
C ASN A 342 5.15 7.64 9.87
N ASP A 343 5.57 7.44 11.11
CA ASP A 343 5.95 8.50 12.06
C ASP A 343 7.47 8.64 12.21
N LYS A 344 8.26 8.10 11.27
CA LYS A 344 9.72 8.04 11.35
C LYS A 344 10.43 9.32 10.88
N LEU A 345 9.67 10.30 10.38
CA LEU A 345 10.23 11.53 9.82
C LEU A 345 11.09 12.34 10.82
N PRO A 346 10.72 12.52 12.11
CA PRO A 346 11.50 13.39 13.00
C PRO A 346 12.98 12.98 13.14
N ILE A 347 13.25 11.69 13.33
CA ILE A 347 14.63 11.18 13.42
C ILE A 347 15.29 11.16 12.04
N THR A 348 14.52 10.87 10.98
CA THR A 348 15.04 10.86 9.60
C THR A 348 15.44 12.25 9.12
N GLU A 349 14.65 13.28 9.43
CA GLU A 349 14.95 14.69 9.17
C GLU A 349 16.23 15.11 9.90
N LYS A 350 16.39 14.68 11.15
CA LYS A 350 17.64 14.87 11.91
C LYS A 350 18.83 14.21 11.22
N VAL A 351 18.69 13.03 10.61
CA VAL A 351 19.78 12.40 9.85
C VAL A 351 20.08 13.18 8.56
N ILE A 352 19.05 13.51 7.77
CA ILE A 352 19.17 14.18 6.47
C ILE A 352 19.84 15.56 6.62
N ASN A 353 19.43 16.37 7.59
CA ASN A 353 19.91 17.75 7.77
C ASN A 353 21.41 17.89 8.12
N GLN A 354 22.08 16.77 8.41
CA GLN A 354 23.51 16.72 8.73
C GLN A 354 24.25 15.69 7.86
N SER A 355 23.68 15.38 6.69
CA SER A 355 24.21 14.38 5.75
C SER A 355 24.25 14.88 4.32
N ASP A 356 25.08 14.23 3.50
CA ASP A 356 25.02 14.28 2.05
C ASP A 356 24.24 13.07 1.51
N THR A 357 23.96 13.06 0.20
CA THR A 357 23.40 11.87 -0.46
C THR A 357 24.41 10.72 -0.42
N LEU A 358 23.98 9.47 -0.23
CA LEU A 358 24.87 8.30 -0.20
C LEU A 358 25.70 8.16 -1.50
N ALA A 359 25.22 8.72 -2.61
CA ALA A 359 25.92 8.75 -3.89
C ALA A 359 27.27 9.47 -3.85
N VAL A 360 27.56 10.31 -2.84
CA VAL A 360 28.89 10.95 -2.70
C VAL A 360 29.97 9.97 -2.23
N ALA A 361 29.58 8.82 -1.67
CA ALA A 361 30.50 7.84 -1.11
C ALA A 361 31.19 6.97 -2.18
N GLY A 362 30.61 6.89 -3.38
CA GLY A 362 31.13 6.07 -4.48
C GLY A 362 30.07 5.83 -5.56
N VAL A 363 30.43 5.04 -6.57
CA VAL A 363 29.51 4.70 -7.66
C VAL A 363 28.55 3.61 -7.19
N ILE A 364 27.24 3.92 -7.25
CA ILE A 364 26.16 2.99 -6.89
C ILE A 364 25.46 2.48 -8.15
N ASN A 365 25.40 1.18 -8.33
CA ASN A 365 24.73 0.53 -9.46
C ASN A 365 24.33 -0.92 -9.15
N ALA A 366 23.51 -1.50 -10.03
CA ALA A 366 23.22 -2.92 -9.99
C ALA A 366 24.44 -3.71 -10.48
N THR A 367 24.70 -4.85 -9.84
CA THR A 367 25.85 -5.72 -10.18
C THR A 367 25.62 -6.47 -11.49
N SER A 368 24.37 -6.75 -11.82
CA SER A 368 23.91 -7.27 -13.11
C SER A 368 22.54 -6.68 -13.47
N THR A 369 22.23 -6.63 -14.76
CA THR A 369 20.86 -6.45 -15.25
C THR A 369 20.07 -7.76 -15.13
N ALA A 370 18.75 -7.70 -15.37
CA ALA A 370 17.93 -8.92 -15.41
C ALA A 370 18.35 -9.85 -16.55
N SER A 371 18.65 -9.30 -17.75
CA SER A 371 19.14 -10.08 -18.90
C SER A 371 20.49 -10.74 -18.59
N GLU A 372 21.44 -9.98 -18.05
CA GLU A 372 22.75 -10.54 -17.66
C GLU A 372 22.58 -11.64 -16.60
N ALA A 373 21.69 -11.47 -15.62
CA ALA A 373 21.43 -12.51 -14.63
C ALA A 373 20.88 -13.78 -15.29
N ASP A 374 19.98 -13.64 -16.26
CA ASP A 374 19.42 -14.77 -17.00
C ASP A 374 20.47 -15.54 -17.81
N GLU A 375 21.41 -14.82 -18.42
CA GLU A 375 22.54 -15.39 -19.16
C GLU A 375 23.53 -16.08 -18.21
N TYR A 376 23.87 -15.44 -17.09
CA TYR A 376 24.78 -16.00 -16.09
C TYR A 376 24.28 -17.30 -15.47
N SER A 377 22.96 -17.48 -15.32
CA SER A 377 22.35 -18.75 -14.89
C SER A 377 22.85 -19.95 -15.70
N THR A 378 23.12 -19.75 -16.99
CA THR A 378 23.56 -20.82 -17.91
C THR A 378 25.07 -21.13 -17.80
N LEU A 379 25.83 -20.24 -17.16
CA LEU A 379 27.30 -20.31 -17.06
C LEU A 379 27.78 -20.79 -15.68
N ILE A 380 26.87 -20.97 -14.72
CA ILE A 380 27.21 -21.35 -13.35
C ILE A 380 27.96 -22.68 -13.35
N ASN A 381 29.17 -22.69 -12.78
CA ASN A 381 29.98 -23.90 -12.58
C ASN A 381 30.38 -24.08 -11.11
N GLN A 382 31.08 -25.17 -10.78
CA GLN A 382 31.56 -25.47 -9.42
C GLN A 382 33.10 -25.49 -9.29
N ASN A 383 33.82 -25.10 -10.33
CA ASN A 383 35.26 -25.31 -10.44
C ASN A 383 36.06 -24.03 -10.21
N SER A 384 35.80 -22.98 -11.00
CA SER A 384 36.62 -21.77 -10.98
C SER A 384 35.90 -20.57 -11.58
N GLY A 385 36.31 -19.38 -11.16
CA GLY A 385 35.76 -18.12 -11.65
C GLY A 385 35.69 -17.05 -10.57
N TYR A 386 34.80 -16.08 -10.75
CA TYR A 386 34.31 -15.25 -9.64
C TYR A 386 33.37 -16.09 -8.78
N LYS A 387 33.46 -15.96 -7.46
CA LYS A 387 32.47 -16.55 -6.55
C LYS A 387 31.12 -15.90 -6.83
N LEU A 388 30.12 -16.69 -7.22
CA LEU A 388 28.83 -16.16 -7.61
C LEU A 388 27.89 -16.12 -6.40
N ILE A 389 27.29 -14.97 -6.13
CA ILE A 389 26.33 -14.80 -5.04
C ILE A 389 25.04 -14.13 -5.52
N ASN A 390 23.99 -14.21 -4.72
CA ASN A 390 22.74 -13.48 -4.92
C ASN A 390 22.26 -12.83 -3.61
N THR A 391 21.10 -12.17 -3.68
CA THR A 391 20.45 -11.53 -2.52
C THR A 391 20.33 -12.48 -1.31
N GLY A 392 19.99 -13.75 -1.50
CA GLY A 392 19.80 -14.71 -0.40
C GLY A 392 21.09 -15.28 0.19
N THR A 393 22.25 -14.85 -0.30
CA THR A 393 23.57 -15.32 0.19
C THR A 393 24.39 -14.19 0.81
N ILE A 394 23.74 -13.09 1.17
CA ILE A 394 24.32 -11.90 1.76
C ILE A 394 23.63 -11.66 3.09
N ASP A 395 24.43 -11.62 4.15
CA ASP A 395 24.01 -11.27 5.50
C ASP A 395 24.79 -10.02 5.94
N PRO A 396 24.42 -9.36 7.05
CA PRO A 396 25.19 -8.23 7.56
C PRO A 396 26.67 -8.58 7.77
N TYR A 397 27.53 -7.82 7.11
CA TYR A 397 28.99 -7.90 7.14
C TYR A 397 29.62 -9.13 6.46
N PHE A 398 28.87 -10.12 5.97
CA PHE A 398 29.46 -11.30 5.34
C PHE A 398 28.58 -11.96 4.26
N THR A 399 29.14 -12.96 3.58
CA THR A 399 28.39 -13.80 2.63
C THR A 399 28.41 -15.27 3.04
N THR A 400 27.29 -15.94 2.83
CA THR A 400 27.11 -17.38 3.07
C THR A 400 27.61 -18.26 1.93
N TRP A 401 28.29 -17.70 0.91
CA TRP A 401 28.89 -18.49 -0.18
C TRP A 401 29.75 -19.65 0.36
N GLY A 402 29.55 -20.86 -0.17
CA GLY A 402 30.22 -22.07 0.29
C GLY A 402 29.69 -22.65 1.61
N ARG A 403 28.64 -22.04 2.20
CA ARG A 403 28.00 -22.47 3.45
C ARG A 403 26.52 -22.73 3.27
N GLU A 404 25.85 -21.84 2.54
CA GLU A 404 24.45 -21.98 2.16
C GLU A 404 24.30 -22.06 0.64
N GLU A 405 23.25 -22.75 0.21
CA GLU A 405 22.98 -22.96 -1.21
C GLU A 405 22.42 -21.68 -1.84
N LEU A 406 23.13 -21.15 -2.84
CA LEU A 406 22.55 -20.20 -3.77
C LEU A 406 21.45 -20.90 -4.56
N THR A 407 20.23 -20.37 -4.51
CA THR A 407 19.12 -20.82 -5.36
C THR A 407 19.00 -19.90 -6.57
N ASP A 408 19.10 -20.47 -7.76
CA ASP A 408 18.88 -19.77 -9.03
C ASP A 408 17.95 -20.59 -9.94
N LYS A 409 16.83 -20.00 -10.35
CA LYS A 409 15.80 -20.65 -11.18
C LYS A 409 15.38 -22.06 -10.72
N GLY A 410 15.41 -22.29 -9.41
CA GLY A 410 15.07 -23.58 -8.78
C GLY A 410 16.26 -24.55 -8.63
N ALA A 411 17.38 -24.32 -9.31
CA ALA A 411 18.63 -25.04 -9.08
C ALA A 411 19.35 -24.50 -7.84
N LYS A 412 20.11 -25.37 -7.18
CA LYS A 412 20.81 -25.06 -5.92
C LYS A 412 22.30 -25.33 -6.05
N HIS A 413 23.12 -24.38 -5.59
CA HIS A 413 24.57 -24.43 -5.73
C HIS A 413 25.26 -24.00 -4.44
N LEU A 414 26.11 -24.86 -3.87
CA LEU A 414 26.86 -24.53 -2.66
C LEU A 414 28.14 -23.72 -2.94
N PHE A 415 28.88 -24.10 -3.98
CA PHE A 415 30.10 -23.41 -4.45
C PHE A 415 29.95 -22.90 -5.88
N PRO A 416 28.96 -22.03 -6.19
CA PRO A 416 28.78 -21.53 -7.54
C PRO A 416 29.88 -20.54 -7.92
N TYR A 417 30.38 -20.69 -9.15
CA TYR A 417 31.31 -19.78 -9.79
C TYR A 417 30.78 -19.29 -11.13
N LEU A 418 31.14 -18.05 -11.47
CA LEU A 418 30.96 -17.46 -12.78
C LEU A 418 32.32 -17.42 -13.52
N PRO A 419 32.48 -18.10 -14.67
CA PRO A 419 33.76 -18.29 -15.34
C PRO A 419 34.35 -16.95 -15.81
N LYS A 420 35.63 -16.68 -15.48
CA LYS A 420 36.30 -15.40 -15.79
C LYS A 420 36.62 -15.22 -17.27
N ASP A 421 36.68 -16.31 -18.02
CA ASP A 421 37.04 -16.42 -19.43
C ASP A 421 35.81 -16.39 -20.36
N SER A 422 34.60 -16.24 -19.82
CA SER A 422 33.38 -16.19 -20.63
C SER A 422 33.24 -14.86 -21.38
N GLU A 423 33.07 -14.96 -22.71
CA GLU A 423 32.77 -13.81 -23.59
C GLU A 423 31.42 -13.13 -23.28
N THR A 424 30.52 -13.81 -22.56
CA THR A 424 29.22 -13.26 -22.14
C THR A 424 29.37 -12.17 -21.07
N ILE A 425 30.47 -12.18 -20.32
CA ILE A 425 30.72 -11.18 -19.29
C ILE A 425 31.39 -9.97 -19.93
N SER A 426 30.70 -8.83 -19.93
CA SER A 426 31.26 -7.61 -20.50
C SER A 426 32.51 -7.14 -19.75
N ALA A 427 33.41 -6.43 -20.45
CA ALA A 427 34.61 -5.85 -19.85
C ALA A 427 34.30 -4.96 -18.63
N ASN A 428 33.18 -4.21 -18.68
CA ASN A 428 32.71 -3.40 -17.55
C ASN A 428 32.37 -4.26 -16.33
N ARG A 429 31.77 -5.43 -16.53
CA ARG A 429 31.46 -6.37 -15.44
C ARG A 429 32.72 -7.04 -14.90
N HIS A 430 33.69 -7.38 -15.75
CA HIS A 430 34.99 -7.85 -15.28
C HIS A 430 35.71 -6.82 -14.39
N ASN A 431 35.73 -5.56 -14.82
CA ASN A 431 36.31 -4.47 -14.04
C ASN A 431 35.59 -4.29 -12.71
N LEU A 432 34.25 -4.32 -12.70
CA LEU A 432 33.46 -4.25 -11.48
C LEU A 432 33.76 -5.42 -10.54
N TYR A 433 33.66 -6.65 -11.03
CA TYR A 433 33.81 -7.85 -10.21
C TYR A 433 35.22 -8.02 -9.66
N SER A 434 36.24 -7.53 -10.38
CA SER A 434 37.63 -7.55 -9.94
C SER A 434 38.02 -6.35 -9.07
N SER A 435 37.11 -5.39 -8.85
CA SER A 435 37.36 -4.22 -8.01
C SER A 435 36.85 -4.41 -6.57
N PRO A 436 37.49 -3.74 -5.58
CA PRO A 436 36.94 -3.64 -4.24
C PRO A 436 35.56 -2.98 -4.24
N LYS A 437 34.59 -3.62 -3.59
CA LYS A 437 33.19 -3.17 -3.59
C LYS A 437 32.39 -3.68 -2.40
N ILE A 438 31.43 -2.89 -1.93
CA ILE A 438 30.42 -3.33 -0.96
C ILE A 438 29.24 -3.86 -1.78
N ILE A 439 28.88 -5.12 -1.57
CA ILE A 439 27.72 -5.75 -2.24
C ILE A 439 26.55 -5.75 -1.26
N ILE A 440 25.39 -5.33 -1.75
CA ILE A 440 24.18 -5.08 -0.98
C ILE A 440 23.07 -5.99 -1.52
N SER A 441 22.37 -6.70 -0.63
CA SER A 441 21.18 -7.47 -0.96
C SER A 441 20.13 -6.55 -1.60
N LYS A 442 19.49 -6.98 -2.70
CA LYS A 442 18.50 -6.13 -3.39
C LYS A 442 17.15 -6.15 -2.69
N ILE A 443 16.81 -7.26 -2.06
CA ILE A 443 15.56 -7.49 -1.35
C ILE A 443 15.89 -8.04 0.03
N GLY A 444 15.39 -7.41 1.09
CA GLY A 444 15.66 -7.84 2.46
C GLY A 444 14.66 -7.25 3.44
N LEU A 445 14.56 -7.83 4.64
CA LEU A 445 13.82 -7.22 5.75
C LEU A 445 14.54 -5.99 6.30
N ARG A 446 15.86 -5.96 6.10
CA ARG A 446 16.75 -4.84 6.37
C ARG A 446 17.81 -4.76 5.28
N CYS A 447 18.58 -3.68 5.30
CA CYS A 447 19.77 -3.61 4.46
C CYS A 447 20.82 -4.62 4.96
N GLU A 448 21.31 -5.44 4.06
CA GLU A 448 22.35 -6.44 4.34
C GLU A 448 23.45 -6.29 3.31
N ALA A 449 24.65 -6.05 3.80
CA ALA A 449 25.79 -5.75 2.95
C ALA A 449 27.09 -6.33 3.52
N PHE A 450 28.01 -6.70 2.63
CA PHE A 450 29.38 -7.10 3.00
C PHE A 450 30.41 -6.44 2.07
N TYR A 451 31.65 -6.35 2.53
CA TYR A 451 32.74 -5.73 1.77
C TYR A 451 33.66 -6.77 1.11
N ASP A 452 33.56 -6.87 -0.22
CA ASP A 452 34.51 -7.60 -1.05
C ASP A 452 35.75 -6.73 -1.29
N ARG A 453 36.76 -6.90 -0.43
CA ARG A 453 38.03 -6.15 -0.46
C ARG A 453 38.91 -6.53 -1.65
N ASN A 454 38.79 -7.76 -2.15
CA ASN A 454 39.73 -8.34 -3.10
C ASN A 454 39.18 -8.40 -4.53
N GLY A 455 37.90 -8.13 -4.74
CA GLY A 455 37.28 -8.28 -6.06
C GLY A 455 37.14 -9.75 -6.45
N GLU A 456 36.65 -10.58 -5.53
CA GLU A 456 36.48 -12.03 -5.75
C GLU A 456 35.09 -12.41 -6.23
N TYR A 457 34.10 -11.53 -6.01
CA TYR A 457 32.68 -11.86 -6.16
C TYR A 457 32.05 -11.23 -7.40
N ALA A 458 31.31 -12.06 -8.12
CA ALA A 458 30.27 -11.65 -9.07
C ALA A 458 28.91 -11.89 -8.41
N SER A 459 27.88 -11.16 -8.82
CA SER A 459 26.59 -11.30 -8.17
C SER A 459 25.40 -10.94 -9.04
N ILE A 460 24.32 -11.70 -8.87
CA ILE A 460 23.05 -11.52 -9.56
C ILE A 460 21.98 -11.01 -8.60
N ASN A 461 21.07 -10.17 -9.10
CA ASN A 461 19.99 -9.60 -8.29
C ASN A 461 20.50 -8.88 -7.03
N THR A 462 21.62 -8.16 -7.12
CA THR A 462 22.18 -7.36 -6.02
C THR A 462 22.56 -5.96 -6.52
N ASN A 463 22.90 -5.07 -5.59
CA ASN A 463 23.49 -3.77 -5.90
C ASN A 463 24.85 -3.67 -5.24
N CYS A 464 25.63 -2.66 -5.62
CA CYS A 464 26.91 -2.42 -4.97
C CYS A 464 27.25 -0.94 -4.90
N ILE A 465 28.18 -0.63 -4.00
CA ILE A 465 28.97 0.60 -3.99
C ILE A 465 30.41 0.21 -4.32
N HIS A 466 30.97 0.80 -5.37
CA HIS A 466 32.34 0.59 -5.81
C HIS A 466 32.99 1.93 -6.15
N SER A 467 34.28 1.93 -6.49
CA SER A 467 35.02 3.16 -6.84
C SER A 467 34.78 4.24 -5.78
N PHE A 468 35.09 3.90 -4.53
CA PHE A 468 34.84 4.74 -3.37
C PHE A 468 35.53 6.09 -3.51
N SER A 469 34.86 7.14 -3.03
CA SER A 469 35.47 8.46 -2.88
C SER A 469 36.55 8.41 -1.80
N ASP A 470 37.65 9.15 -1.99
CA ASP A 470 38.73 9.29 -1.00
C ASP A 470 38.26 9.86 0.34
N ASP A 471 37.10 10.51 0.34
CA ASP A 471 36.44 11.04 1.54
C ASP A 471 35.84 9.95 2.45
N PHE A 472 35.68 8.71 1.97
CA PHE A 472 34.94 7.67 2.68
C PHE A 472 35.74 6.36 2.81
N VAL A 473 35.92 5.92 4.05
CA VAL A 473 36.48 4.61 4.39
C VAL A 473 35.40 3.53 4.15
N PRO A 474 35.63 2.49 3.35
CA PRO A 474 34.63 1.47 3.06
C PRO A 474 34.05 0.77 4.29
N GLU A 475 34.86 0.50 5.33
CA GLU A 475 34.35 -0.06 6.57
C GLU A 475 33.37 0.88 7.31
N TYR A 476 33.54 2.21 7.21
CA TYR A 476 32.55 3.15 7.75
C TYR A 476 31.23 3.08 6.97
N LEU A 477 31.30 3.01 5.63
CA LEU A 477 30.12 2.81 4.79
C LEU A 477 29.41 1.50 5.13
N LEU A 478 30.17 0.42 5.32
CA LEU A 478 29.64 -0.89 5.66
C LEU A 478 28.93 -0.90 7.02
N ALA A 479 29.52 -0.24 8.02
CA ALA A 479 28.90 -0.05 9.34
C ALA A 479 27.61 0.76 9.25
N TRP A 480 27.59 1.84 8.47
CA TRP A 480 26.39 2.65 8.25
C TRP A 480 25.28 1.83 7.60
N LEU A 481 25.54 1.15 6.48
CA LEU A 481 24.55 0.39 5.72
C LEU A 481 23.90 -0.74 6.52
N ASN A 482 24.65 -1.39 7.41
CA ASN A 482 24.11 -2.47 8.25
C ASN A 482 23.52 -1.98 9.59
N SER A 483 23.58 -0.67 9.88
CA SER A 483 23.07 -0.12 11.15
C SER A 483 21.54 -0.07 11.21
N LYS A 484 21.01 -0.15 12.43
CA LYS A 484 19.57 0.03 12.66
C LYS A 484 19.08 1.41 12.24
N LEU A 485 19.89 2.46 12.43
CA LEU A 485 19.52 3.83 12.04
C LEU A 485 19.37 3.95 10.53
N TYR A 486 20.27 3.36 9.75
CA TYR A 486 20.12 3.35 8.30
C TYR A 486 18.83 2.66 7.88
N ASN A 487 18.54 1.48 8.43
CA ASN A 487 17.30 0.77 8.12
C ASN A 487 16.06 1.60 8.49
N TYR A 488 16.06 2.23 9.67
CA TYR A 488 14.99 3.10 10.12
C TYR A 488 14.71 4.26 9.15
N THR A 489 15.77 4.93 8.68
CA THR A 489 15.64 6.02 7.69
C THR A 489 15.21 5.51 6.32
N PHE A 490 15.71 4.35 5.89
CA PHE A 490 15.30 3.73 4.63
C PHE A 490 13.81 3.40 4.64
N GLU A 491 13.32 2.83 5.73
CA GLU A 491 11.89 2.57 5.92
C GLU A 491 11.06 3.84 5.89
N CYS A 492 11.52 4.92 6.55
CA CYS A 492 10.83 6.20 6.49
C CYS A 492 10.57 6.64 5.05
N LEU A 493 11.57 6.53 4.17
CA LEU A 493 11.51 6.99 2.78
C LEU A 493 10.80 6.02 1.83
N PHE A 494 10.93 4.72 2.06
CA PHE A 494 10.58 3.68 1.08
C PHE A 494 9.53 2.67 1.56
N ASP A 495 8.81 2.95 2.65
CA ASP A 495 7.75 2.05 3.15
C ASP A 495 6.67 1.75 2.10
N GLY A 496 6.39 2.70 1.19
CA GLY A 496 5.48 2.50 0.06
C GLY A 496 5.96 1.46 -0.97
N LEU A 497 7.22 1.00 -0.87
CA LEU A 497 7.79 -0.06 -1.71
C LEU A 497 7.81 -1.42 -1.01
N ARG A 498 7.29 -1.52 0.22
CA ARG A 498 7.27 -2.76 0.98
C ARG A 498 6.48 -3.82 0.23
N MET A 499 7.03 -5.03 0.21
CA MET A 499 6.45 -6.21 -0.40
C MET A 499 5.83 -7.11 0.66
N SER A 500 5.08 -8.11 0.20
CA SER A 500 4.53 -9.16 1.08
C SER A 500 5.64 -9.77 1.95
N GLY A 501 5.33 -10.04 3.22
CA GLY A 501 6.29 -10.53 4.21
C GLY A 501 7.19 -9.45 4.81
N GLY A 502 7.00 -8.17 4.47
CA GLY A 502 7.73 -7.06 5.07
C GLY A 502 9.02 -6.66 4.36
N TYR A 503 9.34 -7.30 3.24
CA TYR A 503 10.59 -7.06 2.50
C TYR A 503 10.62 -5.68 1.82
N LEU A 504 11.79 -5.07 1.82
CA LEU A 504 12.11 -3.79 1.19
C LEU A 504 12.99 -3.99 -0.04
N LEU A 505 12.97 -3.01 -0.95
CA LEU A 505 13.73 -3.01 -2.19
C LEU A 505 14.91 -2.02 -2.13
N PHE A 506 16.09 -2.52 -1.79
CA PHE A 506 17.36 -1.76 -1.77
C PHE A 506 17.97 -1.61 -3.16
N SER A 507 17.19 -1.10 -4.11
CA SER A 507 17.65 -0.87 -5.49
C SER A 507 18.65 0.30 -5.58
N ALA A 508 19.55 0.28 -6.57
CA ALA A 508 20.51 1.37 -6.76
C ALA A 508 19.87 2.78 -6.81
N PRO A 509 18.71 3.04 -7.47
CA PRO A 509 18.03 4.33 -7.39
C PRO A 509 17.60 4.74 -5.98
N ASN A 510 17.12 3.78 -5.17
CA ASN A 510 16.69 4.04 -3.79
C ASN A 510 17.91 4.31 -2.90
N LEU A 511 18.95 3.48 -3.01
CA LEU A 511 20.23 3.67 -2.31
C LEU A 511 20.85 5.04 -2.62
N LYS A 512 20.82 5.50 -3.88
CA LYS A 512 21.32 6.84 -4.24
C LYS A 512 20.56 7.99 -3.60
N SER A 513 19.36 7.74 -3.10
CA SER A 513 18.48 8.76 -2.52
C SER A 513 18.44 8.68 -0.99
N THR A 514 19.23 7.79 -0.38
CA THR A 514 19.48 7.79 1.07
C THR A 514 20.64 8.71 1.42
N SER A 515 20.89 8.87 2.71
CA SER A 515 21.84 9.84 3.23
C SER A 515 23.03 9.17 3.91
N ILE A 516 24.15 9.88 3.97
CA ILE A 516 25.31 9.54 4.80
C ILE A 516 26.00 10.80 5.30
N LYS A 517 26.42 10.80 6.56
CA LYS A 517 27.17 11.90 7.16
C LYS A 517 28.64 11.84 6.76
N LYS A 518 29.15 12.89 6.12
CA LYS A 518 30.59 13.06 5.94
C LYS A 518 31.24 13.43 7.28
N ILE A 519 32.23 12.65 7.73
CA ILE A 519 32.95 12.85 8.99
C ILE A 519 34.46 12.76 8.78
N ASP A 520 35.24 13.30 9.73
CA ASP A 520 36.70 13.26 9.69
C ASP A 520 37.25 11.84 9.53
N SER A 521 38.32 11.69 8.74
CA SER A 521 38.97 10.39 8.48
C SER A 521 39.30 9.63 9.78
N ASN A 522 39.81 10.31 10.81
CA ASN A 522 40.10 9.70 12.11
C ASN A 522 38.86 9.08 12.79
N LYS A 523 37.68 9.69 12.64
CA LYS A 523 36.42 9.16 13.18
C LYS A 523 35.93 7.98 12.35
N GLN A 524 36.09 8.01 11.03
CA GLN A 524 35.78 6.86 10.17
C GLN A 524 36.68 5.66 10.49
N MET A 525 37.97 5.90 10.73
CA MET A 525 38.94 4.87 11.07
C MET A 525 38.61 4.14 12.39
N ALA A 526 37.83 4.75 13.29
CA ALA A 526 37.37 4.10 14.51
C ALA A 526 36.42 2.90 14.24
N PHE A 527 35.72 2.89 13.09
CA PHE A 527 34.84 1.78 12.70
C PHE A 527 35.61 0.57 12.19
N VAL A 528 36.74 0.78 11.51
CA VAL A 528 37.56 -0.27 10.87
C VAL A 528 37.86 -1.47 11.80
N PRO A 529 38.42 -1.29 13.02
CA PRO A 529 38.73 -2.43 13.88
C PRO A 529 37.49 -3.18 14.36
N LEU A 530 36.36 -2.49 14.54
CA LEU A 530 35.10 -3.12 14.95
C LEU A 530 34.50 -3.94 13.81
N VAL A 531 34.45 -3.36 12.61
CA VAL A 531 33.97 -4.03 11.39
C VAL A 531 34.81 -5.28 11.09
N ARG A 532 36.14 -5.18 11.10
CA ARG A 532 37.02 -6.35 10.90
C ARG A 532 36.85 -7.40 11.99
N LYS A 533 36.60 -6.97 13.23
CA LYS A 533 36.38 -7.89 14.34
C LYS A 533 35.05 -8.62 14.19
N ILE A 534 33.95 -7.94 13.88
CA ILE A 534 32.65 -8.58 13.71
C ILE A 534 32.66 -9.55 12.52
N GLU A 535 33.25 -9.17 11.39
CA GLU A 535 33.45 -10.04 10.23
C GLU A 535 34.17 -11.34 10.63
N LYS A 536 35.30 -11.21 11.35
CA LYS A 536 36.07 -12.37 11.83
C LYS A 536 35.26 -13.24 12.79
N GLN A 537 34.58 -12.64 13.78
CA GLN A 537 33.80 -13.37 14.78
C GLN A 537 32.63 -14.13 14.14
N ILE A 538 31.96 -13.52 13.16
CA ILE A 538 30.90 -14.18 12.39
C ILE A 538 31.47 -15.39 11.65
N LEU A 539 32.59 -15.24 10.93
CA LEU A 539 33.20 -16.36 10.20
C LEU A 539 33.60 -17.51 11.14
N THR A 540 34.22 -17.20 12.29
CA THR A 540 34.58 -18.21 13.30
C THR A 540 33.34 -18.90 13.89
N HIS A 541 32.26 -18.15 14.15
CA HIS A 541 31.01 -18.71 14.64
C HIS A 541 30.38 -19.66 13.63
N LEU A 542 30.37 -19.30 12.35
CA LEU A 542 29.85 -20.15 11.28
C LEU A 542 30.69 -21.41 11.09
N GLU A 543 32.01 -21.28 11.10
CA GLU A 543 32.92 -22.42 11.00
C GLU A 543 32.74 -23.41 12.16
N LEU A 544 32.63 -22.90 13.40
CA LEU A 544 32.33 -23.73 14.57
C LEU A 544 31.01 -24.51 14.40
N ARG A 545 29.97 -23.84 13.89
CA ARG A 545 28.67 -24.48 13.65
C ARG A 545 28.78 -25.55 12.56
N SER A 546 29.43 -25.26 11.44
CA SER A 546 29.63 -26.23 10.36
C SER A 546 30.43 -27.44 10.82
N ASN A 547 31.54 -27.23 11.54
CA ASN A 547 32.39 -28.31 12.06
C ASN A 547 31.62 -29.20 13.04
N PHE A 548 30.76 -28.63 13.89
CA PHE A 548 29.88 -29.41 14.75
C PHE A 548 28.92 -30.28 13.93
N ILE A 549 28.29 -29.71 12.90
CA ILE A 549 27.38 -30.44 12.02
C ILE A 549 28.10 -31.54 11.25
N GLU A 550 29.27 -31.28 10.70
CA GLU A 550 30.06 -32.30 9.99
C GLU A 550 30.47 -33.45 10.92
N HIS A 551 30.92 -33.14 12.14
CA HIS A 551 31.22 -34.15 13.14
C HIS A 551 29.99 -34.97 13.53
N PHE A 552 28.84 -34.31 13.73
CA PHE A 552 27.55 -34.95 13.99
C PHE A 552 27.15 -35.90 12.85
N ARG A 553 27.23 -35.45 11.60
CA ARG A 553 26.90 -36.25 10.41
C ARG A 553 27.81 -37.48 10.32
N SER A 554 29.12 -37.28 10.51
CA SER A 554 30.11 -38.34 10.44
C SER A 554 29.95 -39.38 11.55
N LYS A 555 29.73 -38.96 12.80
CA LYS A 555 29.60 -39.91 13.92
C LYS A 555 28.32 -40.73 13.83
N PHE A 556 27.21 -40.11 13.42
CA PHE A 556 25.89 -40.74 13.47
C PHE A 556 25.36 -41.23 12.12
N SER A 557 26.11 -41.04 11.04
CA SER A 557 25.71 -41.39 9.68
C SER A 557 24.36 -40.77 9.28
N ILE A 558 24.13 -39.53 9.70
CA ILE A 558 22.92 -38.76 9.38
C ILE A 558 23.25 -37.73 8.31
N ASP A 559 22.93 -38.03 7.04
CA ASP A 559 23.27 -37.14 5.93
C ASP A 559 22.52 -35.80 5.97
N LYS A 560 21.27 -35.80 6.45
CA LYS A 560 20.41 -34.62 6.53
C LYS A 560 19.94 -34.36 7.96
N PRO A 561 20.69 -33.58 8.74
CA PRO A 561 20.28 -33.17 10.09
C PRO A 561 18.97 -32.37 10.05
N SER A 562 18.15 -32.50 11.09
CA SER A 562 16.93 -31.71 11.25
C SER A 562 17.22 -30.21 11.39
N MET A 563 16.24 -29.34 11.10
CA MET A 563 16.41 -27.89 11.31
C MET A 563 16.80 -27.54 12.75
N LYS A 564 16.33 -28.32 13.73
CA LYS A 564 16.71 -28.14 15.14
C LYS A 564 18.19 -28.42 15.36
N ILE A 565 18.73 -29.50 14.78
CA ILE A 565 20.17 -29.79 14.84
C ILE A 565 20.97 -28.76 14.05
N GLN A 566 20.48 -28.27 12.91
CA GLN A 566 21.15 -27.18 12.18
C GLN A 566 21.28 -25.89 13.03
N ASN A 567 20.33 -25.69 13.94
CA ASN A 567 20.34 -24.63 14.97
C ASN A 567 20.70 -25.16 16.37
N TRP A 568 21.61 -26.14 16.44
CA TRP A 568 22.00 -26.80 17.69
C TRP A 568 22.42 -25.90 18.85
N PRO A 569 23.00 -24.67 18.66
CA PRO A 569 23.33 -23.82 19.81
C PRO A 569 22.10 -23.40 20.64
N GLU A 570 20.91 -23.41 20.04
CA GLU A 570 19.64 -23.11 20.69
C GLU A 570 19.06 -24.29 21.47
N LEU A 571 19.57 -25.51 21.26
CA LEU A 571 19.09 -26.72 21.94
C LEU A 571 19.77 -26.87 23.30
N ASP A 572 19.02 -27.33 24.30
CA ASP A 572 19.62 -27.99 25.47
C ASP A 572 19.99 -29.44 25.13
N PHE A 573 20.74 -30.09 26.02
CA PHE A 573 21.21 -31.45 25.75
C PHE A 573 20.05 -32.47 25.65
N ASN A 574 18.97 -32.27 26.42
CA ASN A 574 17.77 -33.10 26.29
C ASN A 574 17.11 -32.95 24.91
N GLY A 575 17.04 -31.72 24.38
CA GLY A 575 16.59 -31.45 23.03
C GLY A 575 17.47 -32.10 21.97
N PHE A 576 18.80 -32.10 22.17
CA PHE A 576 19.73 -32.82 21.29
C PHE A 576 19.49 -34.34 21.30
N LEU A 577 19.35 -34.96 22.48
CA LEU A 577 19.03 -36.39 22.60
C LEU A 577 17.68 -36.75 21.97
N ALA A 578 16.68 -35.87 22.10
CA ALA A 578 15.37 -36.07 21.48
C ALA A 578 15.47 -36.10 19.95
N GLU A 579 16.33 -35.27 19.34
CA GLU A 579 16.56 -35.28 17.90
C GLU A 579 17.36 -36.51 17.45
N LEU A 580 18.33 -36.99 18.23
CA LEU A 580 19.01 -38.28 17.97
C LEU A 580 18.04 -39.46 18.03
N THR A 581 17.16 -39.48 19.04
CA THR A 581 16.15 -40.53 19.20
C THR A 581 15.21 -40.58 18.00
N LYS A 582 14.78 -39.41 17.47
CA LYS A 582 13.98 -39.33 16.24
C LYS A 582 14.74 -39.84 15.01
N ALA A 583 16.06 -39.63 14.97
CA ALA A 583 16.93 -40.19 13.96
C ALA A 583 17.25 -41.68 14.18
N LYS A 584 16.61 -42.34 15.16
CA LYS A 584 16.81 -43.74 15.54
C LYS A 584 18.24 -44.05 16.02
N VAL A 585 18.94 -43.03 16.53
CA VAL A 585 20.24 -43.17 17.19
C VAL A 585 20.01 -43.29 18.69
N LYS A 586 20.58 -44.32 19.30
CA LYS A 586 20.56 -44.53 20.75
C LYS A 586 21.99 -44.64 21.25
N LEU A 587 22.36 -43.77 22.18
CA LEU A 587 23.68 -43.75 22.80
C LEU A 587 23.73 -44.70 24.00
N SER A 588 24.90 -45.24 24.30
CA SER A 588 25.17 -45.82 25.64
C SER A 588 25.25 -44.72 26.70
N LEU A 589 25.25 -45.10 27.98
CA LEU A 589 25.40 -44.12 29.09
C LEU A 589 26.75 -43.41 29.03
N GLU A 590 27.81 -44.12 28.66
CA GLU A 590 29.15 -43.56 28.48
C GLU A 590 29.17 -42.58 27.29
N GLU A 591 28.60 -42.97 26.15
CA GLU A 591 28.52 -42.11 24.97
C GLU A 591 27.66 -40.86 25.23
N GLU A 592 26.57 -41.00 25.99
CA GLU A 592 25.73 -39.88 26.40
C GLU A 592 26.52 -38.88 27.26
N ALA A 593 27.32 -39.37 28.22
CA ALA A 593 28.17 -38.51 29.05
C ALA A 593 29.24 -37.77 28.22
N GLU A 594 29.89 -38.46 27.28
CA GLU A 594 30.89 -37.85 26.37
C GLU A 594 30.26 -36.77 25.48
N TRP A 595 29.12 -37.10 24.85
CA TRP A 595 28.40 -36.16 23.99
C TRP A 595 27.81 -35.00 24.78
N MET A 596 27.38 -35.21 26.03
CA MET A 596 26.93 -34.13 26.91
C MET A 596 28.04 -33.12 27.15
N GLN A 597 29.25 -33.59 27.46
CA GLN A 597 30.40 -32.70 27.66
C GLN A 597 30.79 -31.98 26.37
N TYR A 598 30.91 -32.72 25.25
CA TYR A 598 31.27 -32.15 23.96
C TYR A 598 30.24 -31.11 23.47
N PHE A 599 28.95 -31.47 23.49
CA PHE A 599 27.85 -30.60 23.08
C PHE A 599 27.81 -29.33 23.92
N ASN A 600 27.82 -29.44 25.26
CA ASN A 600 27.74 -28.28 26.13
C ASN A 600 28.96 -27.37 25.99
N LYS A 601 30.16 -27.94 25.83
CA LYS A 601 31.38 -27.16 25.54
C LYS A 601 31.24 -26.38 24.24
N LYS A 602 30.86 -27.06 23.14
CA LYS A 602 30.70 -26.42 21.84
C LYS A 602 29.59 -25.37 21.86
N LYS A 603 28.49 -25.64 22.56
CA LYS A 603 27.37 -24.70 22.71
C LYS A 603 27.81 -23.45 23.44
N ALA A 604 28.57 -23.60 24.53
CA ALA A 604 29.13 -22.47 25.25
C ALA A 604 30.08 -21.64 24.36
N GLU A 605 30.96 -22.29 23.58
CA GLU A 605 31.83 -21.62 22.60
C GLU A 605 31.02 -20.84 21.55
N ALA A 606 29.98 -21.45 20.96
CA ALA A 606 29.14 -20.81 19.94
C ALA A 606 28.35 -19.62 20.51
N ASN A 607 27.73 -19.79 21.68
CA ASN A 607 26.95 -18.73 22.33
C ASN A 607 27.85 -17.56 22.82
N ALA A 608 29.09 -17.84 23.22
CA ALA A 608 30.06 -16.80 23.54
C ALA A 608 30.43 -15.97 22.30
N LEU A 609 30.67 -16.63 21.16
CA LEU A 609 30.92 -15.94 19.88
C LEU A 609 29.70 -15.10 19.46
N LYS A 610 28.48 -15.66 19.53
CA LYS A 610 27.24 -14.93 19.22
C LYS A 610 27.06 -13.69 20.11
N SER A 611 27.29 -13.84 21.41
CA SER A 611 27.20 -12.73 22.36
C SER A 611 28.22 -11.63 22.06
N GLU A 612 29.44 -12.00 21.64
CA GLU A 612 30.47 -11.04 21.24
C GLU A 612 30.11 -10.33 19.92
N ILE A 613 29.56 -11.05 18.93
CA ILE A 613 29.03 -10.46 17.69
C ILE A 613 27.99 -9.40 18.02
N ASP A 614 26.98 -9.75 18.83
CA ASP A 614 25.89 -8.85 19.20
C ASP A 614 26.38 -7.66 20.03
N ARG A 615 27.44 -7.83 20.82
CA ARG A 615 28.08 -6.75 21.56
C ARG A 615 28.83 -5.78 20.64
N ILE A 616 29.53 -6.28 19.63
CA ILE A 616 30.23 -5.44 18.65
C ILE A 616 29.22 -4.70 17.77
N ASP A 617 28.17 -5.38 17.30
CA ASP A 617 27.14 -4.79 16.45
C ASP A 617 26.43 -3.63 17.18
N ARG A 618 25.99 -3.85 18.43
CA ARG A 618 25.43 -2.78 19.28
C ARG A 618 26.41 -1.63 19.52
N LYS A 619 27.71 -1.91 19.61
CA LYS A 619 28.72 -0.86 19.74
C LYS A 619 28.84 -0.03 18.45
N ILE A 620 28.74 -0.67 17.28
CA ILE A 620 28.71 0.01 15.99
C ILE A 620 27.45 0.88 15.89
N ASP A 621 26.28 0.35 16.22
CA ASP A 621 25.01 1.11 16.26
C ASP A 621 25.13 2.32 17.19
N GLN A 622 25.68 2.14 18.40
CA GLN A 622 25.87 3.25 19.35
C GLN A 622 26.79 4.34 18.78
N MET A 623 27.89 3.97 18.13
CA MET A 623 28.75 4.93 17.45
C MET A 623 28.00 5.66 16.34
N VAL A 624 27.15 4.97 15.57
CA VAL A 624 26.30 5.59 14.54
C VAL A 624 25.31 6.58 15.17
N TYR A 625 24.64 6.22 16.26
CA TYR A 625 23.71 7.12 16.97
C TYR A 625 24.40 8.39 17.47
N GLU A 626 25.62 8.25 18.00
CA GLU A 626 26.44 9.37 18.46
C GLU A 626 26.82 10.33 17.31
N LEU A 627 27.11 9.80 16.11
CA LEU A 627 27.41 10.64 14.95
C LEU A 627 26.27 11.61 14.63
N TYR A 628 25.02 11.19 14.83
CA TYR A 628 23.83 11.99 14.55
C TYR A 628 23.25 12.67 15.80
N GLY A 629 23.88 12.49 16.96
CA GLY A 629 23.46 13.10 18.22
C GLY A 629 22.08 12.65 18.69
N LEU A 630 21.73 11.36 18.51
CA LEU A 630 20.45 10.82 18.97
C LEU A 630 20.40 10.77 20.51
N THR A 631 19.26 11.16 21.06
CA THR A 631 18.93 11.05 22.48
C THR A 631 18.57 9.61 22.85
N HIS A 632 18.56 9.30 24.15
CA HIS A 632 18.18 7.97 24.63
C HIS A 632 16.77 7.54 24.17
N GLU A 633 15.80 8.46 24.17
CA GLU A 633 14.45 8.16 23.71
C GLU A 633 14.38 7.94 22.19
N GLU A 634 15.12 8.73 21.40
CA GLU A 634 15.22 8.51 19.95
C GLU A 634 15.87 7.16 19.63
N ILE A 635 16.92 6.77 20.36
CA ILE A 635 17.56 5.46 20.22
C ILE A 635 16.54 4.35 20.50
N LYS A 636 15.78 4.47 21.60
CA LYS A 636 14.74 3.50 21.94
C LYS A 636 13.66 3.39 20.86
N ILE A 637 13.28 4.50 20.22
CA ILE A 637 12.35 4.48 19.08
C ILE A 637 12.95 3.69 17.90
N VAL A 638 14.22 3.95 17.56
CA VAL A 638 14.91 3.25 16.46
C VAL A 638 15.03 1.76 16.75
N GLU A 639 15.39 1.37 17.97
CA GLU A 639 15.62 -0.03 18.34
C GLU A 639 14.34 -0.88 18.45
N ASN A 640 13.19 -0.26 18.69
CA ASN A 640 11.89 -0.94 18.79
C ASN A 640 11.08 -0.90 17.48
N SER A 641 11.65 -0.34 16.42
CA SER A 641 10.96 -0.08 15.17
C SER A 641 10.85 -1.27 14.23
#